data_AF-A0A174ER10-F1
#
_entry.id   AF-A0A174ER10-F1
#
_cell.length_a   1.000
_cell.length_b   1.000
_cell.length_c   1.000
_cell.angle_alpha   90.00
_cell.angle_beta   90.00
_cell.angle_gamma   90.00
#
_symmetry.space_group_name_H-M   'P 1'
#
loop_
_entity.id
_entity.type
_entity.pdbx_description
1 polymer ?
#
loop_
_entity_poly.entity_id
_entity_poly.type
_entity_poly.pdbx_seq_one_letter_code
_entity_poly.pdbx_strand_id
1 'polypeptide(L)'
;MYFKNNRTALIFLLAMLVVAPIKAQVAFGDAAKFNDGWLFRLTDDSAIVRTDYDDSEWRKLSLPHDWSIEGQLSPTLASCTGYLPGGIGWYRKHFRVEDNATRHYIYFEGVYNRSEVYLNGHLLGRRPNGYVSFLYDMTPYLKEGDNVLAVRVDHSRYADSRWYTGSGIYRDVWLVAAPDTHIAQWGVGWHAASLTDKQAVVAVDVEVEKHKATSDKLELKASLYDTAGKKVAQRRVRVADGKEGIAKQSLDLKVSKPHRWNLDNPYLYTLKTELLANGKRIDGSETKVGLRTLEFDANKGFALNGNWMKVKGVCLHHDAGVLGAVVPPEVWERRLNNLKGIGVNAIRMSHNPQAPVLYELCDRLGFLVMDEVSDEWEFPKRKWVQGWNVGTPSYDGTFDFFEEWIERDVTDMVRRDRNHTCIFLWSIGNEVDYPNDPYSHPVLDGAKINQPMFGGYKPDAPDAMRIGTIAKRLAACVRAVDTSRPVTGALAGVVMSNETEYPDAVDVVGYNYTENRYDQDHATYPDRIIYGSETGSGLDAWYAVRDKDFIFGQFIWTGTDYLGESGRWPSRGLYTGLLDFGSFPKPRGHFRASLWCENPVTYAGTYPVYVNPKHPEHVFLSPDAWDIWNYDEGQNIRVVCYTNAPQARLLLNGRVVGEMKPYDEKTGIIYWDIPFRAGELRAEGCDKEGNALSSYSIRTSGRPYAIRATADRTILSGDRATAHITVEVVDEEGTVVKLGDNEITCTVEGAARLLGLEGSDNSDMSDYTDNRHRVYHGRLLAYIQTTGGEGPVKVKFASPLLKGTEVKFEVGQ
;
A
#
# COMPACT_ATOMS: atom_id res chain seq x y z
N MET A 1 2.16 26.58 -4.21
CA MET A 1 1.11 26.87 -5.24
C MET A 1 1.75 26.86 -6.63
N TYR A 2 2.01 25.67 -7.19
CA TYR A 2 2.66 25.51 -8.50
C TYR A 2 1.62 25.04 -9.51
N PHE A 3 0.84 25.96 -10.08
CA PHE A 3 0.23 25.80 -11.40
C PHE A 3 -0.11 27.19 -11.92
N LYS A 4 0.80 27.80 -12.68
CA LYS A 4 0.42 28.72 -13.75
C LYS A 4 1.53 28.83 -14.80
N ASN A 5 1.09 28.59 -16.03
CA ASN A 5 1.70 28.95 -17.31
C ASN A 5 2.91 28.12 -17.77
N ASN A 6 2.62 27.02 -18.47
CA ASN A 6 3.20 26.80 -19.78
C ASN A 6 2.12 26.30 -20.75
N ARG A 7 1.89 27.09 -21.80
CA ARG A 7 0.96 26.79 -22.90
C ARG A 7 1.66 25.85 -23.87
N THR A 8 1.38 24.55 -23.76
CA THR A 8 1.57 23.60 -24.86
C THR A 8 0.34 22.70 -24.90
N ALA A 9 -0.24 22.54 -26.08
CA ALA A 9 -1.60 22.06 -26.34
C ALA A 9 -2.05 20.85 -25.48
N LEU A 10 -2.96 21.11 -24.54
CA LEU A 10 -3.75 20.09 -23.86
C LEU A 10 -4.93 19.72 -24.76
N ILE A 11 -4.83 18.62 -25.50
CA ILE A 11 -6.01 17.99 -26.08
C ILE A 11 -6.80 17.44 -24.90
N PHE A 12 -7.88 18.13 -24.52
CA PHE A 12 -8.89 17.60 -23.62
C PHE A 12 -9.55 16.39 -24.31
N LEU A 13 -8.98 15.20 -24.11
CA LEU A 13 -9.78 14.00 -24.21
C LEU A 13 -10.62 13.95 -22.93
N LEU A 14 -11.90 14.29 -23.06
CA LEU A 14 -12.92 13.97 -22.07
C LEU A 14 -13.05 12.43 -22.06
N ALA A 15 -12.09 11.75 -21.46
CA ALA A 15 -12.26 10.35 -21.10
C ALA A 15 -13.26 10.35 -19.95
N MET A 16 -14.53 10.05 -20.25
CA MET A 16 -15.42 9.53 -19.22
C MET A 16 -14.70 8.31 -18.63
N LEU A 17 -14.08 8.51 -17.47
CA LEU A 17 -13.64 7.44 -16.60
C LEU A 17 -14.90 6.73 -16.15
N VAL A 18 -15.36 5.77 -16.96
CA VAL A 18 -16.27 4.74 -16.50
C VAL A 18 -15.48 3.98 -15.44
N VAL A 19 -15.67 4.37 -14.18
CA VAL A 19 -15.21 3.60 -13.04
C VAL A 19 -15.98 2.28 -13.14
N ALA A 20 -15.31 1.24 -13.63
CA ALA A 20 -15.90 -0.09 -13.58
C ALA A 20 -16.18 -0.40 -12.11
N PRO A 21 -17.39 -0.91 -11.76
CA PRO A 21 -17.67 -1.27 -10.38
C PRO A 21 -16.63 -2.29 -9.92
N ILE A 22 -15.99 -2.02 -8.78
CA ILE A 22 -15.11 -2.99 -8.11
C ILE A 22 -15.95 -4.25 -7.87
N LYS A 23 -15.45 -5.41 -8.28
CA LYS A 23 -16.13 -6.70 -8.12
C LYS A 23 -15.35 -7.55 -7.11
N ALA A 24 -16.04 -8.43 -6.38
CA ALA A 24 -15.40 -9.41 -5.53
C ALA A 24 -14.39 -10.25 -6.33
N GLN A 25 -13.17 -10.40 -5.81
CA GLN A 25 -12.14 -11.26 -6.39
C GLN A 25 -12.34 -12.73 -6.00
N VAL A 26 -13.54 -13.27 -6.23
CA VAL A 26 -13.85 -14.70 -5.95
C VAL A 26 -13.76 -15.58 -7.20
N ALA A 27 -13.90 -14.98 -8.40
CA ALA A 27 -13.86 -15.60 -9.73
C ALA A 27 -15.07 -16.49 -10.12
N PHE A 28 -16.14 -16.52 -9.32
CA PHE A 28 -17.36 -17.29 -9.59
C PHE A 28 -18.59 -16.63 -8.96
N GLY A 29 -19.77 -17.07 -9.41
CA GLY A 29 -21.06 -16.66 -8.88
C GLY A 29 -21.40 -15.20 -9.13
N ASP A 30 -22.59 -14.82 -8.69
CA ASP A 30 -23.04 -13.44 -8.65
C ASP A 30 -22.74 -12.88 -7.25
N ALA A 31 -21.67 -12.09 -7.16
CA ALA A 31 -21.23 -11.47 -5.92
C ALA A 31 -21.82 -10.07 -5.75
N ALA A 32 -22.49 -9.83 -4.62
CA ALA A 32 -23.03 -8.54 -4.24
C ALA A 32 -22.33 -8.01 -2.98
N LYS A 33 -22.00 -6.71 -2.96
CA LYS A 33 -21.46 -6.07 -1.76
C LYS A 33 -22.46 -6.24 -0.62
N PHE A 34 -21.96 -6.69 0.51
CA PHE A 34 -22.75 -7.03 1.67
C PHE A 34 -22.40 -6.14 2.86
N ASN A 35 -21.98 -4.91 2.59
CA ASN A 35 -21.42 -3.99 3.56
C ASN A 35 -22.43 -3.19 4.38
N ASP A 36 -23.67 -3.04 3.92
CA ASP A 36 -24.63 -2.13 4.54
C ASP A 36 -25.42 -2.78 5.67
N GLY A 37 -25.89 -1.99 6.64
CA GLY A 37 -26.83 -2.45 7.68
C GLY A 37 -26.25 -3.46 8.66
N TRP A 38 -24.97 -3.36 8.99
CA TRP A 38 -24.37 -4.15 10.06
C TRP A 38 -24.63 -3.50 11.42
N LEU A 39 -24.69 -4.34 12.45
CA LEU A 39 -24.72 -3.96 13.86
C LEU A 39 -23.36 -4.23 14.48
N PHE A 40 -22.89 -3.36 15.34
CA PHE A 40 -21.60 -3.50 16.02
C PHE A 40 -21.70 -3.20 17.51
N ARG A 41 -20.95 -3.97 18.30
CA ARG A 41 -20.71 -3.71 19.73
C ARG A 41 -19.33 -4.21 20.15
N LEU A 42 -18.59 -3.36 20.86
CA LEU A 42 -17.32 -3.72 21.49
C LEU A 42 -17.61 -4.39 22.85
N THR A 43 -17.67 -5.72 22.85
CA THR A 43 -17.99 -6.55 24.03
C THR A 43 -17.55 -7.99 23.75
N ASP A 44 -17.55 -8.87 24.76
CA ASP A 44 -17.38 -10.31 24.54
C ASP A 44 -18.40 -11.09 25.35
N ASP A 45 -19.49 -11.49 24.68
CA ASP A 45 -20.56 -12.32 25.25
C ASP A 45 -20.88 -13.45 24.27
N SER A 46 -20.63 -14.70 24.67
CA SER A 46 -20.88 -15.86 23.82
C SER A 46 -22.36 -16.06 23.49
N ALA A 47 -23.29 -15.47 24.26
CA ALA A 47 -24.71 -15.52 23.97
C ALA A 47 -25.09 -14.78 22.67
N ILE A 48 -24.19 -13.93 22.14
CA ILE A 48 -24.36 -13.15 20.91
C ILE A 48 -24.51 -14.05 19.68
N VAL A 49 -24.05 -15.31 19.71
CA VAL A 49 -24.25 -16.24 18.58
C VAL A 49 -25.71 -16.65 18.38
N ARG A 50 -26.55 -16.48 19.41
CA ARG A 50 -27.95 -16.94 19.36
C ARG A 50 -28.79 -16.10 18.41
N THR A 51 -29.71 -16.74 17.70
CA THR A 51 -30.60 -16.06 16.75
C THR A 51 -31.60 -15.12 17.42
N ASP A 52 -31.97 -15.40 18.68
CA ASP A 52 -32.90 -14.62 19.50
C ASP A 52 -32.22 -13.60 20.41
N TYR A 53 -30.91 -13.40 20.26
CA TYR A 53 -30.18 -12.37 21.00
C TYR A 53 -30.70 -10.97 20.61
N ASP A 54 -31.02 -10.16 21.62
CA ASP A 54 -31.49 -8.79 21.42
C ASP A 54 -30.32 -7.85 21.10
N ASP A 55 -30.22 -7.46 19.84
CA ASP A 55 -29.23 -6.53 19.29
C ASP A 55 -29.85 -5.19 18.88
N SER A 56 -31.07 -4.89 19.32
CA SER A 56 -31.81 -3.69 18.92
C SER A 56 -31.11 -2.38 19.28
N GLU A 57 -30.35 -2.37 20.37
CA GLU A 57 -29.58 -1.22 20.89
C GLU A 57 -28.15 -1.14 20.32
N TRP A 58 -27.76 -2.04 19.39
CA TRP A 58 -26.41 -2.04 18.83
C TRP A 58 -26.22 -0.90 17.82
N ARG A 59 -24.97 -0.42 17.71
CA ARG A 59 -24.61 0.63 16.75
C ARG A 59 -24.82 0.09 15.32
N LYS A 60 -25.65 0.77 14.53
CA LYS A 60 -25.77 0.52 13.09
C LYS A 60 -24.62 1.20 12.36
N LEU A 61 -23.96 0.45 11.48
CA LEU A 61 -22.88 0.95 10.64
C LEU A 61 -22.86 0.26 9.28
N SER A 62 -21.94 0.71 8.42
CA SER A 62 -21.61 0.02 7.19
C SER A 62 -20.14 -0.30 7.17
N LEU A 63 -19.81 -1.45 6.60
CA LEU A 63 -18.45 -1.89 6.35
C LEU A 63 -17.86 -1.18 5.11
N PRO A 64 -16.54 -1.18 4.95
CA PRO A 64 -15.51 -1.58 5.92
C PRO A 64 -15.51 -0.72 7.20
N HIS A 65 -15.08 -1.30 8.33
CA HIS A 65 -15.05 -0.65 9.64
C HIS A 65 -13.81 -1.06 10.45
N ASP A 66 -13.14 -0.05 11.00
CA ASP A 66 -12.03 -0.16 11.93
C ASP A 66 -12.44 0.57 13.21
N TRP A 67 -12.66 -0.16 14.31
CA TRP A 67 -13.08 0.48 15.56
C TRP A 67 -11.92 1.08 16.34
N SER A 68 -10.67 0.68 16.05
CA SER A 68 -9.50 1.17 16.77
C SER A 68 -9.27 2.65 16.50
N ILE A 69 -9.46 3.07 15.24
CA ILE A 69 -9.23 4.47 14.82
C ILE A 69 -10.22 5.45 15.47
N GLU A 70 -11.37 4.95 15.92
CA GLU A 70 -12.37 5.72 16.67
C GLU A 70 -12.03 5.84 18.16
N GLY A 71 -10.99 5.13 18.62
CA GLY A 71 -10.52 5.14 20.00
C GLY A 71 -9.67 6.36 20.32
N GLN A 72 -9.61 6.72 21.61
CA GLN A 72 -8.73 7.78 22.09
C GLN A 72 -7.28 7.29 22.15
N LEU A 73 -6.35 8.08 21.63
CA LEU A 73 -4.91 7.82 21.79
C LEU A 73 -4.52 7.95 23.26
N SER A 74 -3.66 7.06 23.76
CA SER A 74 -3.23 7.10 25.15
C SER A 74 -1.78 6.62 25.33
N PRO A 75 -0.97 7.30 26.18
CA PRO A 75 0.38 6.83 26.52
C PRO A 75 0.40 5.50 27.28
N THR A 76 -0.76 5.00 27.73
CA THR A 76 -0.89 3.69 28.38
C THR A 76 -1.06 2.53 27.39
N LEU A 77 -1.26 2.84 26.10
CA LEU A 77 -1.38 1.87 25.02
C LEU A 77 0.00 1.63 24.36
N ALA A 78 0.09 0.68 23.45
CA ALA A 78 1.35 0.24 22.88
C ALA A 78 1.82 1.15 21.73
N SER A 79 3.10 1.56 21.76
CA SER A 79 3.70 2.36 20.69
C SER A 79 3.78 1.64 19.34
N CYS A 80 4.00 0.31 19.34
CA CYS A 80 4.10 -0.49 18.13
C CYS A 80 2.80 -0.45 17.31
N THR A 81 1.64 -0.35 17.96
CA THR A 81 0.34 -0.24 17.30
C THR A 81 -0.25 1.16 17.38
N GLY A 82 0.61 2.19 17.48
CA GLY A 82 0.21 3.59 17.29
C GLY A 82 -0.58 4.19 18.46
N TYR A 83 -0.44 3.65 19.67
CA TYR A 83 -1.12 4.11 20.88
C TYR A 83 -2.66 4.07 20.80
N LEU A 84 -3.21 3.15 19.99
CA LEU A 84 -4.64 2.94 19.81
C LEU A 84 -5.11 1.59 20.41
N PRO A 85 -6.38 1.49 20.86
CA PRO A 85 -6.88 0.30 21.54
C PRO A 85 -7.26 -0.81 20.55
N GLY A 86 -7.26 -2.06 21.02
CA GLY A 86 -7.88 -3.20 20.32
C GLY A 86 -9.15 -3.64 21.03
N GLY A 87 -9.15 -4.86 21.57
CA GLY A 87 -10.27 -5.45 22.32
C GLY A 87 -11.01 -6.53 21.53
N ILE A 88 -12.17 -6.93 22.04
CA ILE A 88 -13.02 -7.94 21.39
C ILE A 88 -14.30 -7.26 20.95
N GLY A 89 -14.63 -7.41 19.66
CA GLY A 89 -15.78 -6.79 19.04
C GLY A 89 -16.64 -7.83 18.33
N TRP A 90 -17.95 -7.58 18.33
CA TRP A 90 -18.91 -8.39 17.60
C TRP A 90 -19.61 -7.56 16.54
N TYR A 91 -19.79 -8.18 15.37
CA TYR A 91 -20.65 -7.69 14.32
C TYR A 91 -21.83 -8.62 14.15
N ARG A 92 -23.03 -8.07 13.90
CA ARG A 92 -24.22 -8.85 13.56
C ARG A 92 -24.90 -8.28 12.32
N LYS A 93 -25.50 -9.16 11.53
CA LYS A 93 -26.27 -8.78 10.34
C LYS A 93 -27.48 -9.66 10.14
N HIS A 94 -28.64 -9.02 10.06
CA HIS A 94 -29.90 -9.64 9.70
C HIS A 94 -30.12 -9.50 8.20
N PHE A 95 -30.52 -10.57 7.53
CA PHE A 95 -30.76 -10.56 6.10
C PHE A 95 -31.72 -11.67 5.67
N ARG A 96 -32.22 -11.55 4.44
CA ARG A 96 -33.00 -12.58 3.76
C ARG A 96 -32.30 -12.95 2.46
N VAL A 97 -32.44 -14.20 2.07
CA VAL A 97 -32.06 -14.67 0.75
C VAL A 97 -33.33 -14.71 -0.10
N GLU A 98 -33.36 -13.92 -1.16
CA GLU A 98 -34.55 -13.76 -2.03
C GLU A 98 -34.36 -14.34 -3.43
N ASP A 99 -33.14 -14.78 -3.75
CA ASP A 99 -32.81 -15.43 -5.02
C ASP A 99 -33.06 -16.95 -4.96
N ASN A 100 -32.98 -17.60 -6.13
CA ASN A 100 -33.18 -19.05 -6.29
C ASN A 100 -31.85 -19.79 -6.52
N ALA A 101 -30.70 -19.21 -6.16
CA ALA A 101 -29.43 -19.89 -6.29
C ALA A 101 -29.37 -21.10 -5.35
N THR A 102 -28.68 -22.15 -5.79
CA THR A 102 -28.56 -23.38 -5.02
C THR A 102 -27.47 -23.31 -3.96
N ARG A 103 -26.58 -22.31 -4.05
CA ARG A 103 -25.44 -22.10 -3.18
C ARG A 103 -25.31 -20.64 -2.81
N HIS A 104 -24.94 -20.39 -1.56
CA HIS A 104 -24.63 -19.06 -1.05
C HIS A 104 -23.37 -19.11 -0.21
N TYR A 105 -22.48 -18.15 -0.42
CA TYR A 105 -21.24 -18.01 0.31
C TYR A 105 -21.10 -16.61 0.89
N ILE A 106 -20.38 -16.51 2.00
CA ILE A 106 -19.92 -15.23 2.56
C ILE A 106 -18.42 -15.10 2.34
N TYR A 107 -17.99 -14.03 1.68
CA TYR A 107 -16.60 -13.73 1.37
C TYR A 107 -16.14 -12.49 2.12
N PHE A 108 -15.04 -12.60 2.85
CA PHE A 108 -14.40 -11.50 3.56
C PHE A 108 -13.05 -11.19 2.91
N GLU A 109 -12.83 -9.94 2.52
CA GLU A 109 -11.53 -9.52 1.98
C GLU A 109 -10.44 -9.40 3.05
N GLY A 110 -10.83 -9.20 4.31
CA GLY A 110 -9.93 -9.16 5.47
C GLY A 110 -10.66 -8.79 6.76
N VAL A 111 -10.30 -9.45 7.86
CA VAL A 111 -10.83 -9.19 9.20
C VAL A 111 -9.67 -9.25 10.19
N TYR A 112 -9.28 -8.12 10.79
CA TYR A 112 -8.18 -8.07 11.75
C TYR A 112 -8.72 -8.15 13.19
N ASN A 113 -8.46 -9.21 13.96
CA ASN A 113 -7.98 -10.53 13.56
C ASN A 113 -8.68 -11.62 14.41
N ARG A 114 -8.24 -12.89 14.30
CA ARG A 114 -8.82 -14.02 15.08
C ARG A 114 -10.33 -14.08 14.99
N SER A 115 -10.79 -14.02 13.74
CA SER A 115 -12.20 -13.95 13.44
C SER A 115 -12.88 -15.31 13.52
N GLU A 116 -14.11 -15.32 14.04
CA GLU A 116 -15.02 -16.46 13.99
C GLU A 116 -16.34 -16.01 13.35
N VAL A 117 -16.85 -16.77 12.38
CA VAL A 117 -18.07 -16.42 11.65
C VAL A 117 -19.15 -17.46 11.93
N TYR A 118 -20.32 -16.98 12.36
CA TYR A 118 -21.47 -17.79 12.70
C TYR A 118 -22.66 -17.41 11.82
N LEU A 119 -23.42 -18.41 11.37
CA LEU A 119 -24.71 -18.23 10.72
C LEU A 119 -25.77 -18.98 11.50
N ASN A 120 -26.81 -18.28 11.94
CA ASN A 120 -27.94 -18.85 12.66
C ASN A 120 -27.54 -19.70 13.89
N GLY A 121 -26.47 -19.29 14.59
CA GLY A 121 -25.90 -20.01 15.74
C GLY A 121 -24.89 -21.11 15.40
N HIS A 122 -24.66 -21.41 14.13
CA HIS A 122 -23.68 -22.41 13.68
C HIS A 122 -22.37 -21.76 13.28
N LEU A 123 -21.24 -22.27 13.78
CA LEU A 123 -19.91 -21.83 13.35
C LEU A 123 -19.65 -22.26 11.90
N LEU A 124 -19.43 -21.29 11.02
CA LEU A 124 -19.01 -21.54 9.63
C LEU A 124 -17.50 -21.80 9.56
N GLY A 125 -16.71 -21.06 10.33
CA GLY A 125 -15.26 -21.23 10.37
C GLY A 125 -14.53 -20.12 11.12
N ARG A 126 -13.20 -20.25 11.14
CA ARG A 126 -12.27 -19.33 11.80
C ARG A 126 -11.19 -18.88 10.82
N ARG A 127 -10.78 -17.61 10.91
CA ARG A 127 -9.58 -17.10 10.22
C ARG A 127 -8.73 -16.29 11.21
N PRO A 128 -7.62 -16.85 11.71
CA PRO A 128 -6.73 -16.16 12.63
C PRO A 128 -5.99 -14.97 12.02
N ASN A 129 -5.45 -15.16 10.82
CA ASN A 129 -4.71 -14.14 10.09
C ASN A 129 -5.60 -12.94 9.74
N GLY A 130 -5.13 -11.73 10.03
CA GLY A 130 -5.87 -10.50 9.83
C GLY A 130 -5.89 -9.96 8.40
N TYR A 131 -5.06 -10.50 7.49
CA TYR A 131 -4.79 -9.90 6.18
C TYR A 131 -5.24 -10.73 4.99
N VAL A 132 -5.35 -12.05 5.15
CA VAL A 132 -5.70 -12.94 4.05
C VAL A 132 -7.22 -13.09 3.94
N SER A 133 -7.73 -12.98 2.71
CA SER A 133 -9.17 -13.11 2.42
C SER A 133 -9.65 -14.55 2.59
N PHE A 134 -10.95 -14.75 2.85
CA PHE A 134 -11.53 -16.09 3.07
C PHE A 134 -13.02 -16.16 2.71
N LEU A 135 -13.51 -17.38 2.45
CA LEU A 135 -14.87 -17.69 2.03
C LEU A 135 -15.43 -18.83 2.89
N TYR A 136 -16.72 -18.76 3.23
CA TYR A 136 -17.45 -19.89 3.83
C TYR A 136 -18.74 -20.20 3.07
N ASP A 137 -19.04 -21.49 2.90
CA ASP A 137 -20.34 -21.97 2.39
C ASP A 137 -21.41 -21.81 3.49
N MET A 138 -22.42 -20.99 3.20
CA MET A 138 -23.54 -20.74 4.10
C MET A 138 -24.72 -21.69 3.85
N THR A 139 -24.74 -22.35 2.69
CA THR A 139 -25.85 -23.15 2.19
C THR A 139 -26.40 -24.15 3.23
N PRO A 140 -25.56 -24.88 4.00
CA PRO A 140 -26.08 -25.87 4.96
C PRO A 140 -26.86 -25.29 6.15
N TYR A 141 -26.67 -24.00 6.45
CA TYR A 141 -27.23 -23.36 7.67
C TYR A 141 -28.18 -22.20 7.37
N LEU A 142 -28.38 -21.87 6.10
CA LEU A 142 -29.39 -20.91 5.67
C LEU A 142 -30.81 -21.42 5.97
N LYS A 143 -31.68 -20.49 6.35
CA LYS A 143 -33.10 -20.74 6.62
C LYS A 143 -33.93 -19.93 5.64
N GLU A 144 -35.14 -20.42 5.35
CA GLU A 144 -36.17 -19.59 4.73
C GLU A 144 -36.51 -18.42 5.65
N GLY A 145 -36.66 -17.22 5.08
CA GLY A 145 -36.93 -16.00 5.82
C GLY A 145 -35.68 -15.37 6.45
N ASP A 146 -35.78 -14.99 7.72
CA ASP A 146 -34.76 -14.20 8.42
C ASP A 146 -33.54 -15.04 8.83
N ASN A 147 -32.37 -14.58 8.44
CA ASN A 147 -31.07 -15.15 8.76
C ASN A 147 -30.22 -14.16 9.54
N VAL A 148 -29.40 -14.67 10.45
CA VAL A 148 -28.50 -13.86 11.29
C VAL A 148 -27.07 -14.33 11.13
N LEU A 149 -26.22 -13.45 10.62
CA LEU A 149 -24.76 -13.59 10.71
C LEU A 149 -24.26 -12.93 11.99
N ALA A 150 -23.31 -13.57 12.67
CA ALA A 150 -22.55 -13.00 13.77
C ALA A 150 -21.05 -13.23 13.53
N VAL A 151 -20.24 -12.20 13.72
CA VAL A 151 -18.78 -12.27 13.55
C VAL A 151 -18.12 -11.79 14.84
N ARG A 152 -17.38 -12.68 15.50
CA ARG A 152 -16.52 -12.34 16.63
C ARG A 152 -15.14 -11.97 16.10
N VAL A 153 -14.59 -10.85 16.56
CA VAL A 153 -13.23 -10.42 16.22
C VAL A 153 -12.45 -10.23 17.52
N ASP A 154 -11.37 -10.98 17.70
CA ASP A 154 -10.59 -11.01 18.93
C ASP A 154 -9.23 -10.34 18.74
N HIS A 155 -9.18 -9.05 18.97
CA HIS A 155 -7.96 -8.27 19.00
C HIS A 155 -7.63 -7.85 20.46
N SER A 156 -7.90 -8.74 21.42
CA SER A 156 -7.52 -8.53 22.83
C SER A 156 -6.01 -8.40 23.00
N ARG A 157 -5.23 -9.05 22.13
CA ARG A 157 -3.79 -8.90 21.97
C ARG A 157 -3.46 -7.71 21.07
N TYR A 158 -3.83 -6.51 21.51
CA TYR A 158 -3.74 -5.27 20.73
C TYR A 158 -2.30 -4.81 20.41
N ALA A 159 -1.28 -5.50 20.93
CA ALA A 159 0.14 -5.26 20.69
C ALA A 159 0.78 -6.44 19.93
N ASP A 160 0.01 -7.12 19.07
CA ASP A 160 0.45 -8.30 18.30
C ASP A 160 1.16 -7.95 16.96
N SER A 161 1.37 -6.66 16.68
CA SER A 161 2.03 -6.17 15.48
C SER A 161 3.07 -5.09 15.79
N ARG A 162 4.05 -4.93 14.87
CA ARG A 162 5.07 -3.87 14.96
C ARG A 162 4.55 -2.52 14.48
N TRP A 163 3.49 -2.52 13.66
CA TRP A 163 2.81 -1.37 13.09
C TRP A 163 1.32 -1.38 13.44
N TYR A 164 0.63 -0.27 13.21
CA TYR A 164 -0.82 -0.17 13.43
C TYR A 164 -1.59 -1.13 12.53
N THR A 165 -2.54 -1.86 13.10
CA THR A 165 -3.32 -2.90 12.40
C THR A 165 -4.75 -2.49 12.12
N GLY A 166 -5.33 -1.66 12.99
CA GLY A 166 -6.77 -1.49 13.09
C GLY A 166 -7.44 -2.71 13.73
N SER A 167 -8.76 -2.63 13.91
CA SER A 167 -9.55 -3.75 14.43
C SER A 167 -10.92 -3.87 13.75
N GLY A 168 -11.26 -5.07 13.32
CA GLY A 168 -12.58 -5.39 12.78
C GLY A 168 -12.58 -5.83 11.33
N ILE A 169 -13.74 -5.66 10.68
CA ILE A 169 -13.95 -6.02 9.28
C ILE A 169 -13.58 -4.80 8.43
N TYR A 170 -12.28 -4.58 8.28
CA TYR A 170 -11.70 -3.37 7.67
C TYR A 170 -11.64 -3.40 6.14
N ARG A 171 -12.09 -4.49 5.50
CA ARG A 171 -12.25 -4.63 4.05
C ARG A 171 -13.65 -5.08 3.67
N ASP A 172 -13.97 -5.06 2.37
CA ASP A 172 -15.30 -5.37 1.87
C ASP A 172 -15.72 -6.82 2.18
N VAL A 173 -17.03 -7.00 2.38
CA VAL A 173 -17.69 -8.30 2.54
C VAL A 173 -18.67 -8.50 1.40
N TRP A 174 -18.76 -9.72 0.89
CA TRP A 174 -19.59 -10.06 -0.26
C TRP A 174 -20.45 -11.29 0.01
N LEU A 175 -21.71 -11.22 -0.41
CA LEU A 175 -22.62 -12.35 -0.51
C LEU A 175 -22.53 -12.89 -1.94
N VAL A 176 -22.17 -14.16 -2.10
CA VAL A 176 -21.97 -14.79 -3.42
C VAL A 176 -23.04 -15.84 -3.63
N ALA A 177 -23.91 -15.63 -4.63
CA ALA A 177 -24.91 -16.59 -5.05
C ALA A 177 -24.38 -17.42 -6.24
N ALA A 178 -24.49 -18.75 -6.20
CA ALA A 178 -23.93 -19.62 -7.23
C ALA A 178 -24.78 -20.88 -7.50
N PRO A 179 -24.69 -21.46 -8.71
CA PRO A 179 -25.22 -22.80 -8.99
C PRO A 179 -24.39 -23.91 -8.32
N ASP A 180 -24.94 -25.13 -8.22
CA ASP A 180 -24.25 -26.32 -7.67
C ASP A 180 -22.99 -26.73 -8.47
N THR A 181 -22.84 -26.22 -9.68
CA THR A 181 -21.66 -26.40 -10.54
C THR A 181 -21.17 -25.03 -10.97
N HIS A 182 -20.05 -24.59 -10.41
CA HIS A 182 -19.50 -23.25 -10.60
C HIS A 182 -17.98 -23.33 -10.75
N ILE A 183 -17.35 -22.23 -11.14
CA ILE A 183 -15.89 -22.08 -11.07
C ILE A 183 -15.48 -22.09 -9.60
N ALA A 184 -14.40 -22.78 -9.23
CA ALA A 184 -13.94 -22.83 -7.84
C ALA A 184 -13.49 -21.44 -7.35
N GLN A 185 -13.45 -21.24 -6.03
CA GLN A 185 -12.89 -20.02 -5.43
C GLN A 185 -11.46 -19.77 -5.94
N TRP A 186 -11.24 -18.59 -6.53
CA TRP A 186 -9.96 -18.22 -7.17
C TRP A 186 -9.50 -19.23 -8.24
N GLY A 187 -10.46 -19.95 -8.81
CA GLY A 187 -10.24 -21.07 -9.72
C GLY A 187 -9.76 -20.64 -11.10
N VAL A 188 -9.81 -19.35 -11.44
CA VAL A 188 -9.26 -18.81 -12.70
C VAL A 188 -7.85 -18.28 -12.44
N GLY A 189 -6.86 -18.86 -13.10
CA GLY A 189 -5.49 -18.33 -13.19
C GLY A 189 -5.12 -18.08 -14.66
N TRP A 190 -4.26 -17.10 -14.92
CA TRP A 190 -3.71 -16.89 -16.25
C TRP A 190 -2.22 -16.57 -16.21
N HIS A 191 -1.51 -16.94 -17.28
CA HIS A 191 -0.15 -16.46 -17.53
C HIS A 191 0.13 -16.37 -19.04
N ALA A 192 1.10 -15.55 -19.43
CA ALA A 192 1.56 -15.50 -20.81
C ALA A 192 2.58 -16.63 -21.06
N ALA A 193 2.12 -17.75 -21.64
CA ALA A 193 2.97 -18.90 -21.97
C ALA A 193 4.03 -18.56 -23.03
N SER A 194 3.75 -17.60 -23.91
CA SER A 194 4.75 -16.95 -24.76
C SER A 194 4.29 -15.56 -25.17
N LEU A 195 5.24 -14.63 -25.36
CA LEU A 195 4.93 -13.26 -25.77
C LEU A 195 6.02 -12.68 -26.68
N THR A 196 5.66 -12.46 -27.94
CA THR A 196 6.45 -11.76 -28.95
C THR A 196 5.65 -10.59 -29.52
N ASP A 197 6.28 -9.72 -30.29
CA ASP A 197 5.58 -8.58 -30.93
C ASP A 197 4.57 -9.02 -32.00
N LYS A 198 4.72 -10.25 -32.53
CA LYS A 198 3.81 -10.82 -33.54
C LYS A 198 2.65 -11.57 -32.91
N GLN A 199 2.88 -12.25 -31.78
CA GLN A 199 1.90 -13.15 -31.19
C GLN A 199 2.16 -13.35 -29.68
N ALA A 200 1.07 -13.48 -28.92
CA ALA A 200 1.08 -14.03 -27.58
C ALA A 200 0.26 -15.33 -27.52
N VAL A 201 0.67 -16.25 -26.65
CA VAL A 201 -0.16 -17.36 -26.15
C VAL A 201 -0.45 -17.09 -24.69
N VAL A 202 -1.73 -16.90 -24.36
CA VAL A 202 -2.22 -16.70 -23.00
C VAL A 202 -2.85 -18.02 -22.55
N ALA A 203 -2.21 -18.69 -21.58
CA ALA A 203 -2.75 -19.87 -20.95
C ALA A 203 -3.70 -19.46 -19.84
N VAL A 204 -4.89 -20.06 -19.81
CA VAL A 204 -5.93 -19.79 -18.82
C VAL A 204 -6.29 -21.11 -18.15
N ASP A 205 -5.90 -21.25 -16.88
CA ASP A 205 -6.19 -22.40 -16.05
C ASP A 205 -7.49 -22.15 -15.27
N VAL A 206 -8.42 -23.10 -15.32
CA VAL A 206 -9.72 -22.98 -14.68
C VAL A 206 -10.03 -24.25 -13.88
N GLU A 207 -10.37 -24.06 -12.61
CA GLU A 207 -10.92 -25.09 -11.73
C GLU A 207 -12.44 -24.95 -11.67
N VAL A 208 -13.18 -26.03 -11.94
CA VAL A 208 -14.65 -26.11 -11.88
C VAL A 208 -15.03 -27.04 -10.74
N GLU A 209 -15.76 -26.52 -9.77
CA GLU A 209 -16.27 -27.25 -8.62
C GLU A 209 -17.69 -27.74 -8.88
N LYS A 210 -17.91 -29.05 -8.66
CA LYS A 210 -19.21 -29.70 -8.79
C LYS A 210 -19.59 -30.28 -7.44
N HIS A 211 -20.58 -29.68 -6.80
CA HIS A 211 -21.06 -30.18 -5.50
C HIS A 211 -22.05 -31.34 -5.62
N LYS A 212 -22.53 -31.63 -6.82
CA LYS A 212 -23.34 -32.80 -7.15
C LYS A 212 -22.86 -33.38 -8.48
N ALA A 213 -23.03 -34.70 -8.64
CA ALA A 213 -22.85 -35.31 -9.95
C ALA A 213 -23.84 -34.70 -10.96
N THR A 214 -23.34 -34.33 -12.13
CA THR A 214 -24.16 -33.78 -13.22
C THR A 214 -23.94 -34.56 -14.50
N SER A 215 -25.01 -34.80 -15.25
CA SER A 215 -24.99 -35.35 -16.61
C SER A 215 -25.02 -34.27 -17.70
N ASP A 216 -25.02 -33.00 -17.29
CA ASP A 216 -24.98 -31.88 -18.23
C ASP A 216 -23.67 -31.87 -19.02
N LYS A 217 -23.77 -31.47 -20.29
CA LYS A 217 -22.58 -31.25 -21.12
C LYS A 217 -21.93 -29.94 -20.71
N LEU A 218 -20.88 -30.04 -19.91
CA LEU A 218 -20.12 -28.89 -19.40
C LEU A 218 -19.04 -28.44 -20.40
N GLU A 219 -18.96 -27.13 -20.63
CA GLU A 219 -17.94 -26.49 -21.45
C GLU A 219 -17.40 -25.23 -20.75
N LEU A 220 -16.09 -25.02 -20.82
CA LEU A 220 -15.46 -23.75 -20.45
C LEU A 220 -15.14 -22.95 -21.70
N LYS A 221 -15.41 -21.65 -21.65
CA LYS A 221 -15.08 -20.70 -22.71
C LYS A 221 -14.31 -19.53 -22.13
N ALA A 222 -13.11 -19.29 -22.63
CA ALA A 222 -12.32 -18.09 -22.32
C ALA A 222 -12.31 -17.17 -23.55
N SER A 223 -12.54 -15.88 -23.34
CA SER A 223 -12.54 -14.84 -24.37
C SER A 223 -11.74 -13.63 -23.89
N LEU A 224 -10.81 -13.12 -24.71
CA LEU A 224 -10.02 -11.93 -24.38
C LEU A 224 -10.50 -10.74 -25.21
N TYR A 225 -10.74 -9.61 -24.56
CA TYR A 225 -11.19 -8.35 -25.17
C TYR A 225 -10.15 -7.26 -24.97
N ASP A 226 -9.91 -6.47 -26.01
CA ASP A 226 -9.07 -5.28 -25.95
C ASP A 226 -9.76 -4.11 -25.25
N THR A 227 -9.04 -2.99 -25.08
CA THR A 227 -9.57 -1.79 -24.39
C THR A 227 -10.72 -1.11 -25.14
N ALA A 228 -10.91 -1.39 -26.43
CA ALA A 228 -12.04 -0.92 -27.23
C ALA A 228 -13.25 -1.87 -27.16
N GLY A 229 -13.18 -2.95 -26.37
CA GLY A 229 -14.23 -3.94 -26.25
C GLY A 229 -14.29 -4.95 -27.41
N LYS A 230 -13.27 -4.97 -28.29
CA LYS A 230 -13.20 -5.94 -29.39
C LYS A 230 -12.57 -7.24 -28.89
N LYS A 231 -13.23 -8.36 -29.19
CA LYS A 231 -12.72 -9.71 -28.89
C LYS A 231 -11.52 -10.04 -29.77
N VAL A 232 -10.36 -10.25 -29.16
CA VAL A 232 -9.09 -10.53 -29.85
C VAL A 232 -8.70 -12.01 -29.85
N ALA A 233 -9.21 -12.80 -28.90
CA ALA A 233 -8.99 -14.25 -28.84
C ALA A 233 -10.16 -14.96 -28.15
N GLN A 234 -10.36 -16.24 -28.47
CA GLN A 234 -11.35 -17.09 -27.81
C GLN A 234 -10.96 -18.57 -27.92
N ARG A 235 -11.23 -19.36 -26.87
CA ARG A 235 -11.14 -20.82 -26.88
C ARG A 235 -12.30 -21.43 -26.09
N ARG A 236 -12.69 -22.65 -26.45
CA ARG A 236 -13.66 -23.46 -25.72
C ARG A 236 -13.11 -24.87 -25.54
N VAL A 237 -13.33 -25.46 -24.38
CA VAL A 237 -12.95 -26.85 -24.05
C VAL A 237 -14.08 -27.54 -23.30
N ARG A 238 -14.19 -28.87 -23.42
CA ARG A 238 -15.14 -29.67 -22.65
C ARG A 238 -14.59 -29.92 -21.25
N VAL A 239 -15.46 -29.88 -20.25
CA VAL A 239 -15.15 -30.26 -18.87
C VAL A 239 -15.66 -31.67 -18.60
N ALA A 240 -14.94 -32.46 -17.81
CA ALA A 240 -15.37 -33.80 -17.43
C ALA A 240 -16.68 -33.76 -16.62
N ASP A 241 -17.68 -34.51 -17.09
CA ASP A 241 -19.01 -34.67 -16.49
C ASP A 241 -19.06 -35.88 -15.52
N GLY A 242 -20.20 -36.09 -14.86
CA GLY A 242 -20.56 -37.35 -14.18
C GLY A 242 -20.06 -37.59 -12.75
N LYS A 243 -19.09 -36.83 -12.23
CA LYS A 243 -18.61 -36.94 -10.83
C LYS A 243 -18.61 -35.60 -10.11
N GLU A 244 -18.91 -35.62 -8.81
CA GLU A 244 -18.65 -34.51 -7.89
C GLU A 244 -17.14 -34.24 -7.72
N GLY A 245 -16.80 -33.07 -7.18
CA GLY A 245 -15.43 -32.62 -6.96
C GLY A 245 -14.93 -31.63 -8.01
N ILE A 246 -13.62 -31.37 -7.98
CA ILE A 246 -12.97 -30.34 -8.80
C ILE A 246 -12.45 -30.94 -10.11
N ALA A 247 -12.84 -30.33 -11.24
CA ALA A 247 -12.28 -30.60 -12.56
C ALA A 247 -11.37 -29.43 -12.99
N LYS A 248 -10.13 -29.74 -13.40
CA LYS A 248 -9.17 -28.73 -13.89
C LYS A 248 -9.12 -28.75 -15.41
N GLN A 249 -9.03 -27.59 -16.04
CA GLN A 249 -8.86 -27.42 -17.48
C GLN A 249 -7.91 -26.26 -17.77
N SER A 250 -7.22 -26.34 -18.92
CA SER A 250 -6.38 -25.25 -19.42
C SER A 250 -6.79 -24.87 -20.84
N LEU A 251 -6.80 -23.58 -21.15
CA LEU A 251 -7.19 -23.02 -22.43
C LEU A 251 -6.12 -22.07 -22.97
N ASP A 252 -5.60 -22.36 -24.16
CA ASP A 252 -4.65 -21.48 -24.85
C ASP A 252 -5.36 -20.50 -25.79
N LEU A 253 -5.24 -19.21 -25.47
CA LEU A 253 -5.72 -18.11 -26.30
C LEU A 253 -4.56 -17.53 -27.12
N LYS A 254 -4.72 -17.48 -28.45
CA LYS A 254 -3.74 -16.89 -29.37
C LYS A 254 -4.12 -15.46 -29.71
N VAL A 255 -3.29 -14.50 -29.32
CA VAL A 255 -3.47 -13.07 -29.60
C VAL A 255 -2.47 -12.64 -30.65
N SER A 256 -2.93 -12.05 -31.75
CA SER A 256 -2.04 -11.51 -32.80
C SER A 256 -1.70 -10.05 -32.49
N LYS A 257 -0.43 -9.66 -32.68
CA LYS A 257 0.10 -8.31 -32.40
C LYS A 257 -0.34 -7.78 -31.03
N PRO A 258 0.06 -8.46 -29.94
CA PRO A 258 -0.38 -8.12 -28.60
C PRO A 258 0.10 -6.72 -28.19
N HIS A 259 -0.76 -5.97 -27.51
CA HIS A 259 -0.37 -4.78 -26.76
C HIS A 259 0.24 -5.22 -25.43
N ARG A 260 1.41 -4.70 -25.10
CA ARG A 260 2.10 -5.01 -23.86
C ARG A 260 1.67 -4.04 -22.76
N TRP A 261 1.53 -4.56 -21.55
CA TRP A 261 1.48 -3.74 -20.34
C TRP A 261 2.88 -3.24 -20.02
N ASN A 262 2.99 -1.96 -19.65
CA ASN A 262 4.23 -1.31 -19.25
C ASN A 262 3.92 -0.26 -18.17
N LEU A 263 4.94 0.29 -17.51
CA LEU A 263 4.78 1.24 -16.40
C LEU A 263 4.19 2.58 -16.85
N ASP A 264 4.55 3.05 -18.03
CA ASP A 264 4.03 4.31 -18.60
C ASP A 264 2.86 4.09 -19.56
N ASN A 265 2.63 2.83 -19.95
CA ASN A 265 1.49 2.42 -20.77
C ASN A 265 0.89 1.12 -20.23
N PRO A 266 0.14 1.19 -19.12
CA PRO A 266 -0.42 0.02 -18.44
C PRO A 266 -1.63 -0.55 -19.20
N TYR A 267 -1.40 -1.12 -20.39
CA TYR A 267 -2.44 -1.68 -21.24
C TYR A 267 -3.07 -2.92 -20.62
N LEU A 268 -4.38 -2.89 -20.35
CA LEU A 268 -5.14 -3.99 -19.75
C LEU A 268 -6.25 -4.48 -20.68
N TYR A 269 -6.16 -5.76 -21.04
CA TYR A 269 -7.25 -6.53 -21.63
C TYR A 269 -8.31 -6.89 -20.58
N THR A 270 -9.48 -7.34 -21.03
CA THR A 270 -10.48 -8.02 -20.19
C THR A 270 -10.56 -9.49 -20.61
N LEU A 271 -10.21 -10.41 -19.70
CA LEU A 271 -10.43 -11.84 -19.85
C LEU A 271 -11.80 -12.19 -19.28
N LYS A 272 -12.67 -12.74 -20.11
CA LYS A 272 -13.98 -13.28 -19.72
C LYS A 272 -13.94 -14.80 -19.74
N THR A 273 -14.18 -15.42 -18.59
CA THR A 273 -14.26 -16.88 -18.44
C THR A 273 -15.72 -17.26 -18.17
N GLU A 274 -16.26 -18.17 -18.96
CA GLU A 274 -17.67 -18.59 -18.90
C GLU A 274 -17.74 -20.11 -18.77
N LEU A 275 -18.52 -20.59 -17.80
CA LEU A 275 -18.90 -21.99 -17.66
C LEU A 275 -20.29 -22.17 -18.26
N LEU A 276 -20.42 -23.14 -19.16
CA LEU A 276 -21.66 -23.46 -19.86
C LEU A 276 -22.13 -24.88 -19.52
N ALA A 277 -23.42 -25.04 -19.28
CA ALA A 277 -24.10 -26.34 -19.23
C ALA A 277 -25.10 -26.42 -20.39
N ASN A 278 -24.98 -27.47 -21.21
CA ASN A 278 -25.84 -27.71 -22.38
C ASN A 278 -25.93 -26.47 -23.30
N GLY A 279 -24.81 -25.75 -23.45
CA GLY A 279 -24.70 -24.55 -24.29
C GLY A 279 -25.21 -23.23 -23.66
N LYS A 280 -25.75 -23.25 -22.43
CA LYS A 280 -26.18 -22.05 -21.70
C LYS A 280 -25.16 -21.68 -20.63
N ARG A 281 -24.83 -20.39 -20.48
CA ARG A 281 -23.95 -19.92 -19.39
C ARG A 281 -24.64 -20.16 -18.05
N ILE A 282 -23.93 -20.78 -17.12
CA ILE A 282 -24.36 -20.98 -15.74
C ILE A 282 -23.49 -20.20 -14.74
N ASP A 283 -22.25 -19.91 -15.09
CA ASP A 283 -21.32 -19.18 -14.24
C ASP A 283 -20.23 -18.49 -15.07
N GLY A 284 -19.45 -17.60 -14.46
CA GLY A 284 -18.27 -17.01 -15.07
C GLY A 284 -17.81 -15.73 -14.41
N SER A 285 -16.59 -15.31 -14.75
CA SER A 285 -15.94 -14.12 -14.19
C SER A 285 -15.27 -13.27 -15.27
N GLU A 286 -14.93 -12.05 -14.90
CA GLU A 286 -14.14 -11.13 -15.69
C GLU A 286 -12.91 -10.71 -14.88
N THR A 287 -11.75 -10.67 -15.53
CA THR A 287 -10.50 -10.30 -14.88
C THR A 287 -9.67 -9.43 -15.83
N LYS A 288 -8.97 -8.43 -15.29
CA LYS A 288 -8.05 -7.60 -16.08
C LYS A 288 -6.73 -8.34 -16.29
N VAL A 289 -6.19 -8.22 -17.50
CA VAL A 289 -5.00 -8.97 -17.94
C VAL A 289 -4.06 -8.05 -18.69
N GLY A 290 -2.81 -7.91 -18.23
CA GLY A 290 -1.78 -7.16 -18.94
C GLY A 290 -0.63 -8.08 -19.38
N LEU A 291 -0.41 -8.15 -20.68
CA LEU A 291 0.62 -9.02 -21.26
C LEU A 291 1.99 -8.36 -21.11
N ARG A 292 2.93 -9.02 -20.42
CA ARG A 292 4.31 -8.55 -20.25
C ARG A 292 5.27 -9.73 -20.14
N THR A 293 6.56 -9.48 -20.36
CA THR A 293 7.63 -10.42 -19.97
C THR A 293 8.43 -9.85 -18.81
N LEU A 294 8.85 -10.73 -17.91
CA LEU A 294 9.73 -10.43 -16.78
C LEU A 294 11.01 -11.24 -16.99
N GLU A 295 12.15 -10.57 -16.96
CA GLU A 295 13.46 -11.19 -17.09
C GLU A 295 14.33 -10.76 -15.92
N PHE A 296 14.98 -11.74 -15.28
CA PHE A 296 15.92 -11.52 -14.19
C PHE A 296 17.24 -12.20 -14.56
N ASP A 297 18.33 -11.50 -14.35
CA ASP A 297 19.68 -11.95 -14.67
C ASP A 297 20.62 -11.51 -13.56
N ALA A 298 21.43 -12.44 -13.07
CA ALA A 298 22.31 -12.22 -11.93
C ALA A 298 23.38 -11.14 -12.18
N ASN A 299 23.65 -10.76 -13.44
CA ASN A 299 24.66 -9.78 -13.82
C ASN A 299 24.07 -8.48 -14.38
N LYS A 300 22.89 -8.55 -15.00
CA LYS A 300 22.22 -7.39 -15.66
C LYS A 300 21.03 -6.84 -14.88
N GLY A 301 20.55 -7.58 -13.89
CA GLY A 301 19.45 -7.17 -13.03
C GLY A 301 18.09 -7.57 -13.59
N PHE A 302 17.21 -6.59 -13.83
CA PHE A 302 15.81 -6.81 -14.20
C PHE A 302 15.45 -6.12 -15.51
N ALA A 303 14.67 -6.81 -16.35
CA ALA A 303 14.05 -6.23 -17.53
C ALA A 303 12.54 -6.50 -17.59
N LEU A 304 11.80 -5.44 -17.96
CA LEU A 304 10.38 -5.50 -18.28
C LEU A 304 10.20 -5.35 -19.79
N ASN A 305 9.60 -6.36 -20.44
CA ASN A 305 9.45 -6.40 -21.90
C ASN A 305 10.79 -6.24 -22.67
N GLY A 306 11.87 -6.80 -22.14
CA GLY A 306 13.22 -6.70 -22.71
C GLY A 306 13.95 -5.37 -22.44
N ASN A 307 13.31 -4.43 -21.72
CA ASN A 307 13.94 -3.18 -21.32
C ASN A 307 14.58 -3.31 -19.93
N TRP A 308 15.91 -3.39 -19.88
CA TRP A 308 16.68 -3.39 -18.63
C TRP A 308 16.48 -2.08 -17.88
N MET A 309 16.13 -2.18 -16.60
CA MET A 309 15.77 -1.00 -15.80
C MET A 309 16.01 -1.23 -14.31
N LYS A 310 16.17 -0.14 -13.56
CA LYS A 310 16.18 -0.19 -12.10
C LYS A 310 14.76 -0.18 -11.53
N VAL A 311 14.52 -1.04 -10.55
CA VAL A 311 13.32 -1.04 -9.72
C VAL A 311 13.51 0.01 -8.62
N LYS A 312 12.76 1.10 -8.74
CA LYS A 312 12.74 2.29 -7.86
C LYS A 312 11.55 2.13 -6.90
N GLY A 313 11.71 1.24 -5.93
CA GLY A 313 10.64 0.77 -5.07
C GLY A 313 10.49 1.51 -3.75
N VAL A 314 9.31 1.42 -3.15
CA VAL A 314 9.05 1.84 -1.76
C VAL A 314 8.20 0.81 -1.02
N CYS A 315 8.39 0.72 0.29
CA CYS A 315 7.56 -0.09 1.19
C CYS A 315 6.31 0.69 1.62
N LEU A 316 5.14 0.06 1.61
CA LEU A 316 3.88 0.63 2.11
C LEU A 316 3.22 -0.31 3.11
N HIS A 317 2.83 0.25 4.27
CA HIS A 317 1.84 -0.34 5.17
C HIS A 317 0.41 -0.07 4.69
N HIS A 318 -0.58 -0.70 5.33
CA HIS A 318 -1.98 -0.67 4.89
C HIS A 318 -2.81 0.52 5.38
N ASP A 319 -2.31 1.29 6.36
CA ASP A 319 -3.09 2.37 6.97
C ASP A 319 -3.00 3.71 6.19
N ALA A 320 -3.91 4.63 6.51
CA ALA A 320 -3.86 6.01 6.05
C ALA A 320 -4.10 7.02 7.18
N GLY A 321 -3.20 7.03 8.17
CA GLY A 321 -3.19 8.04 9.23
C GLY A 321 -4.53 8.06 9.97
N VAL A 322 -5.19 9.22 10.01
CA VAL A 322 -6.51 9.38 10.67
C VAL A 322 -7.63 8.47 10.13
N LEU A 323 -7.47 7.83 8.96
CA LEU A 323 -8.46 6.87 8.43
C LEU A 323 -8.23 5.43 8.93
N GLY A 324 -7.11 5.17 9.60
CA GLY A 324 -6.75 3.84 10.07
C GLY A 324 -6.65 2.84 8.92
N ALA A 325 -7.16 1.63 9.14
CA ALA A 325 -7.09 0.54 8.16
C ALA A 325 -8.18 0.62 7.06
N VAL A 326 -9.15 1.53 7.18
CA VAL A 326 -10.23 1.71 6.20
C VAL A 326 -9.85 2.81 5.21
N VAL A 327 -9.12 2.42 4.17
CA VAL A 327 -8.56 3.37 3.19
C VAL A 327 -9.38 3.35 1.89
N PRO A 328 -10.12 4.43 1.56
CA PRO A 328 -10.85 4.53 0.31
C PRO A 328 -9.95 4.42 -0.95
N PRO A 329 -10.48 3.92 -2.08
CA PRO A 329 -9.72 3.80 -3.33
C PRO A 329 -9.06 5.10 -3.79
N GLU A 330 -9.75 6.23 -3.63
CA GLU A 330 -9.26 7.55 -4.03
C GLU A 330 -8.06 8.00 -3.18
N VAL A 331 -7.99 7.58 -1.91
CA VAL A 331 -6.85 7.87 -1.02
C VAL A 331 -5.63 7.11 -1.51
N TRP A 332 -5.78 5.82 -1.85
CA TRP A 332 -4.73 5.04 -2.48
C TRP A 332 -4.30 5.62 -3.83
N GLU A 333 -5.26 6.00 -4.69
CA GLU A 333 -4.98 6.62 -5.99
C GLU A 333 -4.15 7.91 -5.82
N ARG A 334 -4.53 8.78 -4.88
CA ARG A 334 -3.76 9.99 -4.55
C ARG A 334 -2.34 9.65 -4.10
N ARG A 335 -2.20 8.71 -3.16
CA ARG A 335 -0.89 8.30 -2.61
C ARG A 335 0.02 7.72 -3.69
N LEU A 336 -0.49 6.80 -4.51
CA LEU A 336 0.25 6.19 -5.61
C LEU A 336 0.66 7.22 -6.67
N ASN A 337 -0.23 8.14 -7.05
CA ASN A 337 0.12 9.21 -7.99
C ASN A 337 1.22 10.13 -7.45
N ASN A 338 1.17 10.48 -6.16
CA ASN A 338 2.21 11.30 -5.54
C ASN A 338 3.56 10.57 -5.48
N LEU A 339 3.57 9.26 -5.21
CA LEU A 339 4.77 8.42 -5.30
C LEU A 339 5.30 8.34 -6.73
N LYS A 340 4.42 8.16 -7.72
CA LYS A 340 4.82 8.15 -9.14
C LYS A 340 5.46 9.47 -9.55
N GLY A 341 4.96 10.59 -9.03
CA GLY A 341 5.54 11.93 -9.21
C GLY A 341 6.94 12.10 -8.63
N ILE A 342 7.36 11.23 -7.70
CA ILE A 342 8.72 11.16 -7.14
C ILE A 342 9.64 10.21 -7.95
N GLY A 343 9.10 9.56 -8.99
CA GLY A 343 9.83 8.59 -9.82
C GLY A 343 9.77 7.15 -9.29
N VAL A 344 8.90 6.87 -8.32
CA VAL A 344 8.63 5.51 -7.84
C VAL A 344 7.97 4.70 -8.95
N ASN A 345 8.45 3.48 -9.16
CA ASN A 345 7.89 2.54 -10.14
C ASN A 345 7.52 1.17 -9.56
N ALA A 346 7.79 0.93 -8.28
CA ALA A 346 7.46 -0.32 -7.61
C ALA A 346 7.02 -0.12 -6.15
N ILE A 347 6.18 -1.05 -5.68
CA ILE A 347 5.63 -1.07 -4.33
C ILE A 347 5.91 -2.43 -3.70
N ARG A 348 6.37 -2.43 -2.45
CA ARG A 348 6.38 -3.61 -1.60
C ARG A 348 5.24 -3.54 -0.59
N MET A 349 4.46 -4.61 -0.50
CA MET A 349 3.33 -4.75 0.42
C MET A 349 3.79 -5.14 1.83
N SER A 350 4.47 -4.22 2.52
CA SER A 350 5.07 -4.47 3.83
C SER A 350 4.03 -4.56 4.94
N HIS A 351 3.89 -5.68 5.67
CA HIS A 351 4.48 -7.01 5.44
C HIS A 351 3.38 -8.05 5.37
N ASN A 352 2.36 -7.75 4.56
CA ASN A 352 1.12 -8.49 4.52
C ASN A 352 0.38 -8.27 3.20
N PRO A 353 -0.50 -9.21 2.79
CA PRO A 353 -1.38 -9.02 1.66
C PRO A 353 -2.29 -7.80 1.91
N GLN A 354 -2.43 -6.96 0.90
CA GLN A 354 -3.17 -5.71 0.97
C GLN A 354 -4.61 -5.87 0.47
N ALA A 355 -5.39 -4.78 0.50
CA ALA A 355 -6.75 -4.78 -0.05
C ALA A 355 -6.70 -4.95 -1.58
N PRO A 356 -7.62 -5.74 -2.18
CA PRO A 356 -7.66 -5.99 -3.63
C PRO A 356 -7.57 -4.72 -4.50
N VAL A 357 -8.24 -3.65 -4.08
CA VAL A 357 -8.25 -2.37 -4.80
C VAL A 357 -6.86 -1.77 -4.99
N LEU A 358 -5.91 -2.02 -4.08
CA LEU A 358 -4.55 -1.50 -4.22
C LEU A 358 -3.82 -2.16 -5.40
N TYR A 359 -3.99 -3.47 -5.60
CA TYR A 359 -3.40 -4.18 -6.73
C TYR A 359 -4.07 -3.79 -8.05
N GLU A 360 -5.39 -3.58 -8.06
CA GLU A 360 -6.11 -3.04 -9.22
C GLU A 360 -5.62 -1.63 -9.61
N LEU A 361 -5.37 -0.77 -8.62
CA LEU A 361 -4.77 0.54 -8.85
C LEU A 361 -3.34 0.42 -9.37
N CYS A 362 -2.51 -0.47 -8.83
CA CYS A 362 -1.16 -0.72 -9.34
C CYS A 362 -1.16 -1.25 -10.78
N ASP A 363 -2.10 -2.14 -11.13
CA ASP A 363 -2.31 -2.62 -12.51
C ASP A 363 -2.62 -1.45 -13.45
N ARG A 364 -3.54 -0.57 -13.05
CA ARG A 364 -4.02 0.59 -13.83
C ARG A 364 -3.02 1.73 -13.94
N LEU A 365 -2.31 2.01 -12.85
CA LEU A 365 -1.40 3.13 -12.76
C LEU A 365 0.00 2.76 -13.25
N GLY A 366 0.32 1.47 -13.39
CA GLY A 366 1.61 1.01 -13.88
C GLY A 366 2.67 1.03 -12.79
N PHE A 367 2.54 0.11 -11.83
CA PHE A 367 3.54 -0.19 -10.80
C PHE A 367 3.92 -1.68 -10.82
N LEU A 368 5.17 -1.99 -10.50
CA LEU A 368 5.57 -3.34 -10.12
C LEU A 368 5.21 -3.57 -8.64
N VAL A 369 4.75 -4.76 -8.27
CA VAL A 369 4.36 -5.10 -6.90
C VAL A 369 5.10 -6.34 -6.41
N MET A 370 5.79 -6.20 -5.28
CA MET A 370 6.21 -7.32 -4.45
C MET A 370 5.15 -7.55 -3.38
N ASP A 371 4.43 -8.67 -3.49
CA ASP A 371 3.40 -9.05 -2.54
C ASP A 371 4.00 -9.94 -1.45
N GLU A 372 3.67 -9.70 -0.19
CA GLU A 372 4.37 -10.30 0.96
C GLU A 372 3.38 -10.88 1.95
N VAL A 373 3.60 -12.13 2.35
CA VAL A 373 2.63 -12.88 3.15
C VAL A 373 2.78 -12.70 4.66
N SER A 374 4.01 -12.57 5.16
CA SER A 374 4.28 -12.66 6.60
C SER A 374 5.48 -11.84 7.04
N ASP A 375 5.39 -11.28 8.25
CA ASP A 375 6.50 -10.65 8.97
C ASP A 375 7.26 -11.62 9.87
N GLU A 376 6.63 -12.68 10.36
CA GLU A 376 7.27 -13.62 11.28
C GLU A 376 6.85 -15.06 10.98
N TRP A 377 7.63 -16.03 11.45
CA TRP A 377 7.36 -17.46 11.25
C TRP A 377 7.00 -18.16 12.57
N GLU A 378 7.58 -19.32 12.86
CA GLU A 378 7.18 -20.15 14.01
C GLU A 378 7.56 -19.56 15.38
N PHE A 379 8.38 -18.49 15.39
CA PHE A 379 8.76 -17.77 16.59
C PHE A 379 8.43 -16.28 16.47
N PRO A 380 8.05 -15.62 17.58
CA PRO A 380 7.60 -14.24 17.58
C PRO A 380 8.77 -13.25 17.43
N LYS A 381 8.52 -12.16 16.72
CA LYS A 381 9.36 -10.95 16.77
C LYS A 381 8.97 -10.04 17.91
N ARG A 382 9.93 -9.24 18.38
CA ARG A 382 9.71 -8.19 19.39
C ARG A 382 8.76 -7.10 18.88
N LYS A 383 7.68 -6.84 19.62
CA LYS A 383 6.75 -5.72 19.40
C LYS A 383 6.94 -4.67 20.50
N TRP A 384 7.69 -3.59 20.23
CA TRP A 384 8.05 -2.63 21.28
C TRP A 384 6.88 -1.75 21.73
N VAL A 385 6.53 -1.79 23.02
CA VAL A 385 5.31 -1.15 23.52
C VAL A 385 5.52 0.25 24.14
N GLN A 386 6.77 0.67 24.38
CA GLN A 386 7.11 1.94 25.06
C GLN A 386 7.96 2.90 24.21
N GLY A 387 8.02 2.67 22.90
CA GLY A 387 8.75 3.44 21.90
C GLY A 387 9.41 2.51 20.88
N TRP A 388 10.10 3.10 19.90
CA TRP A 388 10.76 2.35 18.84
C TRP A 388 12.09 1.76 19.32
N ASN A 389 12.22 0.43 19.27
CA ASN A 389 13.42 -0.30 19.69
C ASN A 389 13.90 -0.01 21.13
N VAL A 390 12.97 0.37 22.01
CA VAL A 390 13.27 0.70 23.42
C VAL A 390 12.18 0.20 24.37
N GLY A 391 12.58 -0.15 25.60
CA GLY A 391 11.66 -0.56 26.67
C GLY A 391 11.43 -2.06 26.71
N THR A 392 10.21 -2.48 27.07
CA THR A 392 9.82 -3.90 27.11
C THR A 392 9.02 -4.25 25.85
N PRO A 393 9.38 -5.31 25.11
CA PRO A 393 8.57 -5.78 23.98
C PRO A 393 7.43 -6.70 24.45
N SER A 394 6.32 -6.71 23.69
CA SER A 394 5.40 -7.84 23.62
C SER A 394 5.93 -8.88 22.63
N TYR A 395 5.47 -10.11 22.79
CA TYR A 395 5.72 -11.24 21.87
C TYR A 395 4.41 -11.83 21.34
N ASP A 396 3.29 -11.13 21.51
CA ASP A 396 2.06 -11.47 20.79
C ASP A 396 2.30 -11.33 19.27
N GLY A 397 1.62 -12.16 18.49
CA GLY A 397 1.81 -12.17 17.04
C GLY A 397 1.11 -13.31 16.34
N THR A 398 1.56 -13.63 15.13
CA THR A 398 1.01 -14.71 14.29
C THR A 398 1.67 -16.05 14.58
N PHE A 399 2.78 -16.06 15.32
CA PHE A 399 3.52 -17.29 15.67
C PHE A 399 2.64 -18.37 16.33
N ASP A 400 1.60 -17.97 17.10
CA ASP A 400 0.76 -18.88 17.86
C ASP A 400 -0.17 -19.75 17.00
N PHE A 401 -0.40 -19.34 15.75
CA PHE A 401 -1.17 -20.10 14.76
C PHE A 401 -0.37 -20.42 13.48
N PHE A 402 0.93 -20.08 13.45
CA PHE A 402 1.78 -20.23 12.26
C PHE A 402 1.75 -21.63 11.67
N GLU A 403 2.03 -22.65 12.50
CA GLU A 403 2.18 -24.03 12.01
C GLU A 403 0.88 -24.59 11.41
N GLU A 404 -0.27 -24.18 11.93
CA GLU A 404 -1.59 -24.63 11.44
C GLU A 404 -2.01 -23.88 10.16
N TRP A 405 -1.64 -22.60 10.01
CA TRP A 405 -2.24 -21.70 9.00
C TRP A 405 -1.33 -21.25 7.87
N ILE A 406 -0.01 -21.18 8.05
CA ILE A 406 0.86 -20.46 7.12
C ILE A 406 0.81 -20.99 5.68
N GLU A 407 0.79 -22.31 5.48
CA GLU A 407 0.72 -22.88 4.12
C GLU A 407 -0.55 -22.45 3.40
N ARG A 408 -1.67 -22.42 4.14
CA ARG A 408 -2.96 -21.97 3.63
C ARG A 408 -2.93 -20.47 3.35
N ASP A 409 -2.37 -19.66 4.23
CA ASP A 409 -2.27 -18.21 4.05
C ASP A 409 -1.41 -17.83 2.83
N VAL A 410 -0.25 -18.48 2.63
CA VAL A 410 0.59 -18.31 1.43
C VAL A 410 -0.17 -18.74 0.18
N THR A 411 -0.80 -19.91 0.21
CA THR A 411 -1.53 -20.44 -0.95
C THR A 411 -2.71 -19.54 -1.32
N ASP A 412 -3.45 -19.05 -0.32
CA ASP A 412 -4.63 -18.20 -0.51
C ASP A 412 -4.25 -16.81 -1.04
N MET A 413 -3.16 -16.19 -0.54
CA MET A 413 -2.62 -14.94 -1.09
C MET A 413 -2.30 -15.10 -2.58
N VAL A 414 -1.49 -16.10 -2.95
CA VAL A 414 -1.08 -16.30 -4.35
C VAL A 414 -2.30 -16.63 -5.23
N ARG A 415 -3.24 -17.44 -4.74
CA ARG A 415 -4.47 -17.76 -5.49
C ARG A 415 -5.34 -16.54 -5.75
N ARG A 416 -5.55 -15.71 -4.74
CA ARG A 416 -6.30 -14.45 -4.86
C ARG A 416 -5.62 -13.55 -5.89
N ASP A 417 -4.32 -13.32 -5.73
CA ASP A 417 -3.66 -12.18 -6.36
C ASP A 417 -2.90 -12.47 -7.67
N ARG A 418 -2.65 -13.74 -8.03
CA ARG A 418 -1.88 -14.15 -9.23
C ARG A 418 -2.34 -13.56 -10.57
N ASN A 419 -3.58 -13.10 -10.65
CA ASN A 419 -4.11 -12.49 -11.85
C ASN A 419 -3.73 -11.01 -12.01
N HIS A 420 -3.23 -10.35 -10.95
CA HIS A 420 -2.75 -8.98 -11.02
C HIS A 420 -1.47 -8.88 -11.82
N THR A 421 -1.47 -7.91 -12.73
CA THR A 421 -0.39 -7.65 -13.69
C THR A 421 0.74 -6.85 -13.04
N CYS A 422 0.49 -6.13 -11.97
CA CYS A 422 1.52 -5.40 -11.25
C CYS A 422 2.48 -6.35 -10.54
N ILE A 423 2.00 -7.50 -10.05
CA ILE A 423 2.81 -8.40 -9.22
C ILE A 423 3.95 -8.99 -10.06
N PHE A 424 5.17 -8.86 -9.57
CA PHE A 424 6.37 -9.39 -10.20
C PHE A 424 7.24 -10.23 -9.26
N LEU A 425 6.94 -10.24 -7.94
CA LEU A 425 7.61 -11.05 -6.93
C LEU A 425 6.62 -11.51 -5.85
N TRP A 426 6.81 -12.73 -5.35
CA TRP A 426 6.11 -13.28 -4.19
C TRP A 426 7.07 -13.42 -3.00
N SER A 427 6.92 -12.58 -1.97
CA SER A 427 7.75 -12.62 -0.76
C SER A 427 7.15 -13.54 0.30
N ILE A 428 7.93 -14.54 0.74
CA ILE A 428 7.50 -15.54 1.74
C ILE A 428 7.77 -15.13 3.20
N GLY A 429 8.50 -14.04 3.43
CA GLY A 429 8.84 -13.59 4.77
C GLY A 429 9.73 -12.35 4.78
N ASN A 430 9.54 -11.52 5.80
CA ASN A 430 10.37 -10.36 6.10
C ASN A 430 11.23 -10.60 7.35
N GLU A 431 12.53 -10.36 7.30
CA GLU A 431 13.49 -10.36 8.43
C GLU A 431 13.29 -11.50 9.44
N VAL A 432 12.89 -12.67 8.95
CA VAL A 432 12.73 -13.88 9.77
C VAL A 432 14.09 -14.44 10.20
N ASP A 433 15.15 -13.96 9.56
CA ASP A 433 16.56 -14.25 9.81
C ASP A 433 17.26 -13.15 10.62
N TYR A 434 16.52 -12.31 11.34
CA TYR A 434 17.14 -11.27 12.16
C TYR A 434 18.11 -11.90 13.17
N PRO A 435 19.40 -11.47 13.22
CA PRO A 435 20.41 -12.14 14.04
C PRO A 435 20.02 -12.16 15.52
N ASN A 436 19.94 -13.35 16.12
CA ASN A 436 19.55 -13.56 17.52
C ASN A 436 18.12 -13.06 17.87
N ASP A 437 17.23 -12.92 16.88
CA ASP A 437 15.81 -12.60 17.06
C ASP A 437 14.92 -13.35 16.05
N PRO A 438 14.60 -14.62 16.29
CA PRO A 438 15.00 -15.46 17.42
C PRO A 438 16.17 -16.40 17.12
N TYR A 439 16.45 -16.66 15.84
CA TYR A 439 17.40 -17.70 15.44
C TYR A 439 18.86 -17.29 15.64
N SER A 440 19.74 -18.27 15.88
CA SER A 440 21.18 -18.07 16.02
C SER A 440 21.98 -19.13 15.25
N HIS A 441 23.20 -18.77 14.86
CA HIS A 441 24.14 -19.65 14.16
C HIS A 441 25.58 -19.36 14.61
N PRO A 442 26.49 -20.36 14.64
CA PRO A 442 27.90 -20.14 15.01
C PRO A 442 28.62 -19.04 14.23
N VAL A 443 28.21 -18.74 12.99
CA VAL A 443 28.80 -17.65 12.18
C VAL A 443 28.67 -16.27 12.85
N LEU A 444 27.72 -16.11 13.79
CA LEU A 444 27.56 -14.87 14.55
C LEU A 444 28.73 -14.63 15.54
N ASP A 445 29.55 -15.64 15.84
CA ASP A 445 30.80 -15.46 16.58
C ASP A 445 31.88 -14.83 15.69
N GLY A 446 31.89 -13.50 15.66
CA GLY A 446 32.92 -12.70 14.98
C GLY A 446 32.49 -12.12 13.63
N ALA A 447 31.29 -12.42 13.14
CA ALA A 447 30.71 -11.74 12.00
C ALA A 447 30.33 -10.29 12.32
N LYS A 448 30.49 -9.41 11.32
CA LYS A 448 29.88 -8.08 11.31
C LYS A 448 28.64 -8.10 10.42
N ILE A 449 27.51 -7.73 11.01
CA ILE A 449 26.21 -7.57 10.34
C ILE A 449 25.78 -6.11 10.56
N ASN A 450 25.21 -5.47 9.54
CA ASN A 450 24.79 -4.06 9.64
C ASN A 450 23.62 -3.87 10.61
N GLN A 451 22.76 -4.88 10.71
CA GLN A 451 21.65 -4.90 11.66
C GLN A 451 22.19 -5.04 13.09
N PRO A 452 21.61 -4.29 14.06
CA PRO A 452 21.94 -4.43 15.47
C PRO A 452 21.92 -5.88 15.96
N MET A 453 23.08 -6.39 16.34
CA MET A 453 23.23 -7.72 16.96
C MET A 453 23.70 -7.58 18.40
N PHE A 454 22.98 -8.21 19.33
CA PHE A 454 23.36 -8.24 20.75
C PHE A 454 24.05 -9.57 21.10
N GLY A 455 25.36 -9.52 21.29
CA GLY A 455 26.21 -10.68 21.60
C GLY A 455 26.59 -11.49 20.35
N GLY A 456 27.36 -12.57 20.53
CA GLY A 456 27.72 -13.52 19.47
C GLY A 456 26.68 -14.63 19.30
N TYR A 457 27.16 -15.82 18.95
CA TYR A 457 26.35 -17.03 18.86
C TYR A 457 25.68 -17.37 20.21
N LYS A 458 24.40 -17.76 20.14
CA LYS A 458 23.59 -18.18 21.29
C LYS A 458 23.18 -19.64 21.11
N PRO A 459 23.91 -20.60 21.70
CA PRO A 459 23.62 -22.03 21.50
C PRO A 459 22.26 -22.47 22.05
N ASP A 460 21.67 -21.72 22.99
CA ASP A 460 20.35 -21.99 23.55
C ASP A 460 19.19 -21.36 22.75
N ALA A 461 19.50 -20.56 21.72
CA ALA A 461 18.49 -20.00 20.82
C ALA A 461 18.11 -21.00 19.72
N PRO A 462 16.95 -20.84 19.06
CA PRO A 462 16.58 -21.66 17.91
C PRO A 462 17.67 -21.69 16.82
N ASP A 463 17.95 -22.86 16.28
CA ASP A 463 18.95 -23.04 15.23
C ASP A 463 18.51 -22.39 13.90
N ALA A 464 19.33 -21.51 13.34
CA ALA A 464 19.07 -20.84 12.07
C ALA A 464 18.89 -21.79 10.88
N MET A 465 19.41 -23.02 10.93
CA MET A 465 19.17 -24.01 9.86
C MET A 465 17.68 -24.31 9.64
N ARG A 466 16.86 -24.09 10.67
CA ARG A 466 15.40 -24.22 10.59
C ARG A 466 14.76 -23.26 9.60
N ILE A 467 15.33 -22.07 9.39
CA ILE A 467 14.87 -21.05 8.45
C ILE A 467 14.82 -21.62 7.03
N GLY A 468 15.87 -22.31 6.59
CA GLY A 468 15.93 -22.92 5.25
C GLY A 468 14.85 -23.98 5.03
N THR A 469 14.50 -24.75 6.06
CA THR A 469 13.43 -25.75 5.99
C THR A 469 12.07 -25.10 5.76
N ILE A 470 11.77 -24.03 6.51
CA ILE A 470 10.50 -23.29 6.37
C ILE A 470 10.46 -22.59 5.02
N ALA A 471 11.56 -21.96 4.60
CA ALA A 471 11.63 -21.27 3.31
C ALA A 471 11.28 -22.19 2.13
N LYS A 472 11.87 -23.40 2.09
CA LYS A 472 11.55 -24.41 1.06
C LYS A 472 10.08 -24.81 1.08
N ARG A 473 9.51 -25.01 2.27
CA ARG A 473 8.09 -25.35 2.47
C ARG A 473 7.19 -24.25 1.89
N LEU A 474 7.41 -22.98 2.26
CA LEU A 474 6.57 -21.87 1.80
C LEU A 474 6.76 -21.56 0.31
N ALA A 475 8.00 -21.63 -0.19
CA ALA A 475 8.29 -21.44 -1.61
C ALA A 475 7.63 -22.55 -2.47
N ALA A 476 7.52 -23.78 -1.96
CA ALA A 476 6.77 -24.83 -2.62
C ALA A 476 5.27 -24.53 -2.70
N CYS A 477 4.67 -23.93 -1.66
CA CYS A 477 3.27 -23.48 -1.70
C CYS A 477 3.04 -22.44 -2.80
N VAL A 478 3.94 -21.45 -2.95
CA VAL A 478 3.85 -20.46 -4.03
C VAL A 478 3.94 -21.13 -5.40
N ARG A 479 4.99 -21.94 -5.63
CA ARG A 479 5.24 -22.61 -6.92
C ARG A 479 4.16 -23.63 -7.30
N ALA A 480 3.40 -24.15 -6.34
CA ALA A 480 2.25 -25.01 -6.61
C ALA A 480 1.06 -24.24 -7.23
N VAL A 481 1.04 -22.91 -7.12
CA VAL A 481 -0.04 -22.04 -7.61
C VAL A 481 0.41 -21.16 -8.77
N ASP A 482 1.61 -20.60 -8.70
CA ASP A 482 2.17 -19.69 -9.71
C ASP A 482 3.67 -19.95 -9.92
N THR A 483 4.05 -20.24 -11.16
CA THR A 483 5.46 -20.39 -11.61
C THR A 483 5.87 -19.31 -12.58
N SER A 484 4.98 -18.37 -12.90
CA SER A 484 5.23 -17.28 -13.86
C SER A 484 5.96 -16.08 -13.23
N ARG A 485 6.15 -16.11 -11.91
CA ARG A 485 6.81 -15.06 -11.13
C ARG A 485 7.79 -15.67 -10.12
N PRO A 486 8.94 -15.03 -9.86
CA PRO A 486 9.89 -15.51 -8.86
C PRO A 486 9.35 -15.44 -7.42
N VAL A 487 9.73 -16.43 -6.62
CA VAL A 487 9.66 -16.38 -5.16
C VAL A 487 10.85 -15.59 -4.63
N THR A 488 10.63 -14.76 -3.61
CA THR A 488 11.67 -13.98 -2.91
C THR A 488 11.49 -14.07 -1.40
N GLY A 489 12.47 -13.56 -0.65
CA GLY A 489 12.40 -13.28 0.78
C GLY A 489 13.22 -12.03 1.10
N ALA A 490 12.85 -11.30 2.15
CA ALA A 490 13.54 -10.09 2.58
C ALA A 490 14.45 -10.40 3.79
N LEU A 491 15.75 -10.57 3.55
CA LEU A 491 16.73 -11.08 4.52
C LEU A 491 17.48 -9.93 5.21
N ALA A 492 17.36 -9.84 6.53
CA ALA A 492 18.11 -8.89 7.36
C ALA A 492 19.46 -9.43 7.82
N GLY A 493 19.55 -10.75 8.01
CA GLY A 493 20.71 -11.46 8.50
C GLY A 493 21.43 -12.22 7.41
N VAL A 494 21.61 -11.65 6.21
CA VAL A 494 22.18 -12.33 5.01
C VAL A 494 23.42 -13.16 5.33
N VAL A 495 24.31 -12.64 6.19
CA VAL A 495 25.53 -13.35 6.62
C VAL A 495 25.23 -14.69 7.27
N MET A 496 24.20 -14.74 8.13
CA MET A 496 23.70 -15.95 8.74
C MET A 496 22.91 -16.79 7.73
N SER A 497 22.02 -16.16 6.96
CA SER A 497 21.20 -16.85 5.97
C SER A 497 22.03 -17.57 4.90
N ASN A 498 23.21 -17.05 4.55
CA ASN A 498 24.16 -17.68 3.63
C ASN A 498 24.74 -19.01 4.14
N GLU A 499 24.67 -19.28 5.45
CA GLU A 499 25.05 -20.56 6.05
C GLU A 499 23.87 -21.55 6.09
N THR A 500 22.67 -21.10 5.72
CA THR A 500 21.43 -21.87 5.68
C THR A 500 20.99 -22.14 4.25
N GLU A 501 19.89 -22.88 4.08
CA GLU A 501 19.29 -23.12 2.77
C GLU A 501 18.26 -22.06 2.36
N TYR A 502 18.13 -20.95 3.09
CA TYR A 502 17.13 -19.91 2.79
C TYR A 502 17.40 -19.20 1.45
N PRO A 503 18.60 -18.67 1.15
CA PRO A 503 18.86 -18.03 -0.14
C PRO A 503 18.62 -18.96 -1.34
N ASP A 504 18.85 -20.26 -1.19
CA ASP A 504 18.68 -21.26 -2.25
C ASP A 504 17.23 -21.74 -2.41
N ALA A 505 16.36 -21.45 -1.43
CA ALA A 505 14.95 -21.82 -1.48
C ALA A 505 14.12 -20.89 -2.38
N VAL A 506 14.59 -19.66 -2.58
CA VAL A 506 13.93 -18.58 -3.32
C VAL A 506 14.64 -18.33 -4.66
N ASP A 507 13.93 -17.72 -5.61
CA ASP A 507 14.43 -17.50 -6.97
C ASP A 507 15.24 -16.18 -7.09
N VAL A 508 14.90 -15.20 -6.25
CA VAL A 508 15.56 -13.90 -6.14
C VAL A 508 15.76 -13.60 -4.66
N VAL A 509 16.93 -13.08 -4.26
CA VAL A 509 17.27 -12.89 -2.85
C VAL A 509 17.23 -11.41 -2.49
N GLY A 510 16.29 -11.03 -1.61
CA GLY A 510 16.11 -9.68 -1.12
C GLY A 510 16.98 -9.40 0.11
N TYR A 511 17.69 -8.28 0.07
CA TYR A 511 18.64 -7.85 1.11
C TYR A 511 18.07 -6.63 1.83
N ASN A 512 17.87 -6.73 3.14
CA ASN A 512 17.49 -5.61 3.99
C ASN A 512 18.76 -4.93 4.53
N TYR A 513 18.98 -3.65 4.19
CA TYR A 513 20.03 -2.77 4.74
C TYR A 513 21.47 -3.33 4.72
N THR A 514 21.79 -4.15 3.72
CA THR A 514 23.06 -4.89 3.59
C THR A 514 23.77 -4.58 2.28
N GLU A 515 23.71 -3.32 1.83
CA GLU A 515 24.35 -2.84 0.60
C GLU A 515 25.86 -3.10 0.54
N ASN A 516 26.52 -3.16 1.71
CA ASN A 516 27.94 -3.51 1.84
C ASN A 516 28.27 -4.97 1.46
N ARG A 517 27.27 -5.85 1.34
CA ARG A 517 27.45 -7.25 0.94
C ARG A 517 27.30 -7.48 -0.55
N TYR A 518 26.73 -6.53 -1.31
CA TYR A 518 26.40 -6.72 -2.73
C TYR A 518 27.60 -7.23 -3.55
N ASP A 519 28.75 -6.56 -3.48
CA ASP A 519 29.93 -6.96 -4.27
C ASP A 519 30.48 -8.32 -3.85
N GLN A 520 30.58 -8.56 -2.54
CA GLN A 520 31.12 -9.81 -1.99
C GLN A 520 30.24 -11.00 -2.33
N ASP A 521 28.93 -10.86 -2.14
CA ASP A 521 27.98 -11.96 -2.33
C ASP A 521 27.73 -12.22 -3.81
N HIS A 522 27.76 -11.19 -4.68
CA HIS A 522 27.74 -11.42 -6.12
C HIS A 522 28.99 -12.18 -6.60
N ALA A 523 30.18 -11.86 -6.08
CA ALA A 523 31.40 -12.60 -6.42
C ALA A 523 31.38 -14.04 -5.89
N THR A 524 30.75 -14.27 -4.73
CA THR A 524 30.69 -15.59 -4.08
C THR A 524 29.59 -16.47 -4.67
N TYR A 525 28.46 -15.87 -5.05
CA TYR A 525 27.26 -16.52 -5.58
C TYR A 525 26.89 -15.88 -6.93
N PRO A 526 27.65 -16.15 -8.01
CA PRO A 526 27.52 -15.42 -9.29
C PRO A 526 26.18 -15.61 -10.01
N ASP A 527 25.45 -16.68 -9.69
CA ASP A 527 24.12 -16.95 -10.26
C ASP A 527 22.98 -16.37 -9.40
N ARG A 528 23.28 -15.79 -8.23
CA ARG A 528 22.29 -15.21 -7.32
C ARG A 528 21.85 -13.84 -7.84
N ILE A 529 20.54 -13.69 -8.03
CA ILE A 529 19.94 -12.39 -8.36
C ILE A 529 19.68 -11.64 -7.04
N ILE A 530 20.23 -10.43 -6.92
CA ILE A 530 20.24 -9.65 -5.67
C ILE A 530 19.54 -8.30 -5.89
N TYR A 531 18.81 -7.84 -4.87
CA TYR A 531 18.26 -6.49 -4.76
C TYR A 531 18.09 -6.06 -3.31
N GLY A 532 17.90 -4.75 -3.08
CA GLY A 532 17.52 -4.24 -1.77
C GLY A 532 16.03 -4.40 -1.50
N SER A 533 15.60 -5.40 -0.75
CA SER A 533 14.17 -5.59 -0.39
C SER A 533 13.68 -4.59 0.65
N GLU A 534 14.60 -4.00 1.40
CA GLU A 534 14.36 -2.87 2.30
C GLU A 534 15.65 -2.07 2.45
N THR A 535 15.58 -0.75 2.28
CA THR A 535 16.74 0.13 2.25
C THR A 535 16.42 1.47 2.89
N GLY A 536 17.44 2.16 3.36
CA GLY A 536 17.31 3.57 3.75
C GLY A 536 17.09 4.49 2.55
N SER A 537 16.65 5.72 2.83
CA SER A 537 16.45 6.76 1.81
C SER A 537 17.72 7.59 1.51
N GLY A 538 18.89 7.16 1.99
CA GLY A 538 20.17 7.83 1.79
C GLY A 538 20.70 7.78 0.36
N LEU A 539 21.69 8.62 0.06
CA LEU A 539 22.36 8.69 -1.23
C LEU A 539 23.21 7.44 -1.50
N ASP A 540 24.00 7.01 -0.51
CA ASP A 540 24.89 5.84 -0.63
C ASP A 540 24.11 4.56 -0.95
N ALA A 541 22.93 4.37 -0.34
CA ALA A 541 22.05 3.25 -0.64
C ALA A 541 21.58 3.27 -2.10
N TRP A 542 21.30 4.46 -2.66
CA TRP A 542 20.96 4.59 -4.07
C TRP A 542 22.15 4.31 -4.98
N TYR A 543 23.33 4.81 -4.66
CA TYR A 543 24.52 4.57 -5.47
C TYR A 543 24.93 3.10 -5.47
N ALA A 544 24.73 2.40 -4.36
CA ALA A 544 24.91 0.95 -4.30
C ALA A 544 24.03 0.19 -5.32
N VAL A 545 22.89 0.76 -5.74
CA VAL A 545 21.97 0.19 -6.73
C VAL A 545 22.22 0.75 -8.13
N ARG A 546 22.33 2.08 -8.25
CA ARG A 546 22.54 2.80 -9.52
C ARG A 546 23.81 2.33 -10.23
N ASP A 547 24.88 2.14 -9.47
CA ASP A 547 26.23 1.93 -10.02
C ASP A 547 26.57 0.45 -10.24
N LYS A 548 25.65 -0.48 -9.92
CA LYS A 548 25.86 -1.93 -10.02
C LYS A 548 24.78 -2.58 -10.86
N ASP A 549 25.10 -3.04 -12.07
CA ASP A 549 24.12 -3.66 -12.98
C ASP A 549 23.44 -4.90 -12.37
N PHE A 550 24.20 -5.72 -11.64
CA PHE A 550 23.72 -6.93 -10.97
C PHE A 550 22.76 -6.68 -9.78
N ILE A 551 22.63 -5.43 -9.33
CA ILE A 551 21.63 -5.04 -8.32
C ILE A 551 20.45 -4.38 -9.04
N PHE A 552 19.36 -5.11 -9.19
CA PHE A 552 18.29 -4.62 -10.07
C PHE A 552 17.43 -3.51 -9.46
N GLY A 553 17.47 -3.28 -8.15
CA GLY A 553 16.69 -2.22 -7.53
C GLY A 553 16.77 -2.17 -6.02
N GLN A 554 15.94 -1.29 -5.45
CA GLN A 554 15.73 -1.16 -4.01
C GLN A 554 14.28 -0.84 -3.66
N PHE A 555 13.90 -1.10 -2.41
CA PHE A 555 12.65 -0.65 -1.80
C PHE A 555 12.95 0.21 -0.57
N ILE A 556 12.59 1.49 -0.60
CA ILE A 556 12.84 2.42 0.51
C ILE A 556 11.85 2.20 1.64
N TRP A 557 12.36 2.15 2.89
CA TRP A 557 11.57 2.29 4.11
C TRP A 557 11.40 3.78 4.49
N THR A 558 10.27 4.43 4.22
CA THR A 558 9.05 3.95 3.55
C THR A 558 8.59 4.91 2.44
N GLY A 559 7.57 4.51 1.68
CA GLY A 559 6.92 5.40 0.71
C GLY A 559 6.09 6.48 1.39
N THR A 560 5.38 6.13 2.45
CA THR A 560 4.53 7.02 3.25
C THR A 560 4.81 6.81 4.73
N ASP A 561 4.69 7.87 5.52
CA ASP A 561 4.57 7.73 6.98
C ASP A 561 3.34 6.86 7.30
N TYR A 562 3.43 6.08 8.38
CA TYR A 562 2.44 5.08 8.79
C TYR A 562 2.32 5.02 10.31
N LEU A 563 1.18 4.57 10.82
CA LEU A 563 0.90 4.53 12.25
C LEU A 563 1.58 3.32 12.91
N GLY A 564 1.95 3.47 14.19
CA GLY A 564 2.70 2.43 14.88
C GLY A 564 4.19 2.44 14.55
N GLU A 565 4.90 1.43 15.06
CA GLU A 565 6.37 1.45 15.12
C GLU A 565 6.90 2.78 15.72
N SER A 566 6.10 3.36 16.62
CA SER A 566 6.23 4.77 16.96
C SER A 566 7.40 5.00 17.89
N GLY A 567 7.97 6.21 17.85
CA GLY A 567 8.80 6.72 18.94
C GLY A 567 8.05 6.73 20.28
N ARG A 568 8.71 7.19 21.34
CA ARG A 568 8.03 7.42 22.62
C ARG A 568 6.88 8.41 22.42
N TRP A 569 5.82 8.26 23.19
CA TRP A 569 4.74 9.25 23.30
C TRP A 569 5.33 10.67 23.44
N PRO A 570 4.85 11.66 22.66
CA PRO A 570 3.65 11.64 21.83
C PRO A 570 3.91 11.33 20.34
N SER A 571 4.81 10.41 19.96
CA SER A 571 4.93 9.97 18.54
C SER A 571 3.82 9.00 18.16
N ARG A 572 3.05 9.26 17.08
CA ARG A 572 1.93 8.39 16.64
C ARG A 572 2.30 7.35 15.57
N GLY A 573 3.44 7.53 14.91
CA GLY A 573 3.97 6.58 13.94
C GLY A 573 5.44 6.77 13.64
N LEU A 574 5.94 6.04 12.63
CA LEU A 574 7.31 6.18 12.14
C LEU A 574 7.38 7.18 10.98
N TYR A 575 8.25 8.19 11.12
CA TYR A 575 8.30 9.37 10.25
C TYR A 575 9.32 9.25 9.10
N THR A 576 9.52 8.06 8.55
CA THR A 576 10.55 7.76 7.54
C THR A 576 10.10 7.97 6.10
N GLY A 577 8.81 8.18 5.86
CA GLY A 577 8.17 8.24 4.56
C GLY A 577 8.68 9.34 3.64
N LEU A 578 8.69 9.06 2.33
CA LEU A 578 8.86 10.08 1.30
C LEU A 578 7.65 11.03 1.24
N LEU A 579 6.48 10.49 1.56
CA LEU A 579 5.24 11.22 1.79
C LEU A 579 4.90 11.25 3.29
N ASP A 580 4.24 12.32 3.74
CA ASP A 580 3.65 12.41 5.07
C ASP A 580 2.29 11.64 5.16
N PHE A 581 1.67 11.62 6.34
CA PHE A 581 0.38 10.95 6.55
C PHE A 581 -0.74 11.46 5.63
N GLY A 582 -0.74 12.76 5.30
CA GLY A 582 -1.63 13.40 4.31
C GLY A 582 -1.26 13.13 2.84
N SER A 583 -0.31 12.21 2.62
CA SER A 583 0.24 11.86 1.32
C SER A 583 0.87 13.04 0.58
N PHE A 584 1.33 14.09 1.28
CA PHE A 584 2.09 15.16 0.66
C PHE A 584 3.58 14.83 0.61
N PRO A 585 4.31 15.20 -0.45
CA PRO A 585 5.76 15.05 -0.48
C PRO A 585 6.44 15.80 0.67
N LYS A 586 7.28 15.08 1.41
CA LYS A 586 8.23 15.63 2.37
C LYS A 586 9.49 16.11 1.62
N PRO A 587 10.38 16.91 2.25
CA PRO A 587 11.59 17.35 1.58
C PRO A 587 12.47 16.19 1.09
N ARG A 588 12.58 15.08 1.85
CA ARG A 588 13.26 13.87 1.35
C ARG A 588 12.59 13.25 0.13
N GLY A 589 11.28 13.39 -0.02
CA GLY A 589 10.56 12.98 -1.22
C GLY A 589 11.00 13.81 -2.43
N HIS A 590 11.18 15.11 -2.25
CA HIS A 590 11.75 15.98 -3.28
C HIS A 590 13.22 15.69 -3.57
N PHE A 591 14.02 15.40 -2.54
CA PHE A 591 15.41 14.94 -2.72
C PHE A 591 15.44 13.64 -3.54
N ARG A 592 14.59 12.66 -3.19
CA ARG A 592 14.47 11.41 -3.92
C ARG A 592 14.00 11.64 -5.36
N ALA A 593 13.07 12.56 -5.60
CA ALA A 593 12.63 12.92 -6.96
C ALA A 593 13.80 13.45 -7.80
N SER A 594 14.73 14.22 -7.21
CA SER A 594 15.94 14.66 -7.90
C SER A 594 16.91 13.52 -8.27
N LEU A 595 16.76 12.33 -7.68
CA LEU A 595 17.56 11.15 -8.00
C LEU A 595 16.85 10.19 -8.97
N TRP A 596 15.52 10.18 -8.99
CA TRP A 596 14.72 9.16 -9.67
C TRP A 596 13.87 9.67 -10.83
N CYS A 597 13.54 10.95 -10.88
CA CYS A 597 12.81 11.52 -12.01
C CYS A 597 13.75 11.79 -13.20
N GLU A 598 13.28 11.44 -14.39
CA GLU A 598 13.96 11.76 -15.65
C GLU A 598 13.68 13.21 -16.10
N ASN A 599 12.52 13.77 -15.72
CA ASN A 599 12.18 15.16 -15.98
C ASN A 599 12.94 16.11 -15.04
N PRO A 600 13.25 17.36 -15.47
CA PRO A 600 13.92 18.33 -14.60
C PRO A 600 13.19 18.58 -13.28
N VAL A 601 13.90 18.38 -12.16
CA VAL A 601 13.42 18.63 -10.79
C VAL A 601 14.23 19.76 -10.18
N THR A 602 13.56 20.68 -9.50
CA THR A 602 14.20 21.64 -8.57
C THR A 602 13.30 21.76 -7.35
N TYR A 603 13.90 21.66 -6.16
CA TYR A 603 13.28 21.98 -4.88
C TYR A 603 14.28 22.81 -4.06
N ALA A 604 13.77 23.74 -3.24
CA ALA A 604 14.58 24.47 -2.28
C ALA A 604 14.05 24.28 -0.86
N GLY A 605 14.96 24.01 0.06
CA GLY A 605 14.70 23.93 1.50
C GLY A 605 15.68 24.78 2.28
N THR A 606 15.32 25.14 3.51
CA THR A 606 16.04 26.17 4.26
C THR A 606 16.10 25.87 5.75
N TYR A 607 17.19 26.27 6.40
CA TYR A 607 17.37 26.18 7.84
C TYR A 607 18.51 27.10 8.32
N PRO A 608 18.51 27.56 9.59
CA PRO A 608 19.61 28.35 10.13
C PRO A 608 20.95 27.62 10.01
N VAL A 609 22.01 28.34 9.65
CA VAL A 609 23.34 27.75 9.58
C VAL A 609 23.78 27.30 10.97
N TYR A 610 24.09 26.02 11.10
CA TYR A 610 24.68 25.44 12.29
C TYR A 610 26.15 25.09 12.01
N VAL A 611 27.06 25.57 12.86
CA VAL A 611 28.48 25.21 12.85
C VAL A 611 28.76 24.38 14.08
N ASN A 612 29.17 23.13 13.89
CA ASN A 612 29.58 22.29 15.00
C ASN A 612 30.94 22.79 15.52
N PRO A 613 31.05 23.26 16.79
CA PRO A 613 32.30 23.79 17.31
C PRO A 613 33.44 22.75 17.35
N LYS A 614 33.11 21.45 17.38
CA LYS A 614 34.09 20.34 17.41
C LYS A 614 34.58 19.94 16.02
N HIS A 615 33.79 20.23 14.99
CA HIS A 615 34.07 19.89 13.59
C HIS A 615 33.64 21.06 12.69
N PRO A 616 34.29 22.24 12.82
CA PRO A 616 33.90 23.43 12.07
C PRO A 616 34.02 23.26 10.55
N GLU A 617 34.81 22.30 10.09
CA GLU A 617 34.98 21.90 8.70
C GLU A 617 33.80 21.10 8.14
N HIS A 618 32.97 20.49 8.99
CA HIS A 618 31.85 19.66 8.55
C HIS A 618 30.61 20.52 8.25
N VAL A 619 30.22 20.54 6.97
CA VAL A 619 29.01 21.18 6.49
C VAL A 619 27.85 20.20 6.55
N PHE A 620 26.90 20.43 7.46
CA PHE A 620 25.67 19.65 7.51
C PHE A 620 24.70 20.03 6.38
N LEU A 621 24.43 19.09 5.48
CA LEU A 621 23.44 19.20 4.41
C LEU A 621 22.28 18.25 4.69
N SER A 622 21.10 18.80 4.94
CA SER A 622 19.90 18.01 5.23
C SER A 622 19.15 17.68 3.94
N PRO A 623 18.80 16.41 3.67
CA PRO A 623 17.78 16.05 2.67
C PRO A 623 16.35 16.30 3.15
N ASP A 624 16.17 16.66 4.44
CA ASP A 624 14.87 16.92 5.09
C ASP A 624 14.61 18.42 5.37
N ALA A 625 15.20 19.32 4.58
CA ALA A 625 14.99 20.76 4.73
C ALA A 625 13.62 21.23 4.19
N TRP A 626 12.76 21.72 5.07
CA TRP A 626 11.46 22.30 4.70
C TRP A 626 11.61 23.65 3.96
N ASP A 627 10.61 23.99 3.16
CA ASP A 627 10.53 25.20 2.34
C ASP A 627 10.08 26.44 3.14
N ILE A 628 10.83 26.82 4.18
CA ILE A 628 10.45 27.88 5.14
C ILE A 628 11.28 29.15 4.91
N TRP A 629 10.66 30.30 4.60
CA TRP A 629 11.39 31.57 4.42
C TRP A 629 10.90 32.67 5.38
N ASN A 630 10.88 32.35 6.67
CA ASN A 630 10.45 33.24 7.76
C ASN A 630 11.44 33.12 8.92
N TYR A 631 12.46 34.00 8.94
CA TYR A 631 13.54 34.02 9.93
C TYR A 631 13.78 35.44 10.47
N ASP A 632 14.74 35.60 11.38
CA ASP A 632 15.17 36.91 11.85
C ASP A 632 15.96 37.64 10.75
N GLU A 633 15.70 38.93 10.54
CA GLU A 633 16.38 39.76 9.54
C GLU A 633 17.91 39.69 9.72
N GLY A 634 18.63 39.34 8.65
CA GLY A 634 20.09 39.19 8.68
C GLY A 634 20.62 37.89 9.27
N GLN A 635 19.77 37.01 9.82
CA GLN A 635 20.17 35.68 10.27
C GLN A 635 20.77 34.88 9.10
N ASN A 636 21.90 34.21 9.30
CA ASN A 636 22.51 33.43 8.25
C ASN A 636 21.76 32.10 8.05
N ILE A 637 21.20 31.90 6.86
CA ILE A 637 20.36 30.75 6.51
C ILE A 637 21.04 29.93 5.42
N ARG A 638 21.08 28.62 5.64
CA ARG A 638 21.46 27.66 4.61
C ARG A 638 20.24 27.40 3.72
N VAL A 639 20.44 27.59 2.43
CA VAL A 639 19.51 27.19 1.38
C VAL A 639 20.09 25.98 0.69
N VAL A 640 19.39 24.85 0.76
CA VAL A 640 19.71 23.64 -0.02
C VAL A 640 18.82 23.56 -1.24
N CYS A 641 19.37 23.07 -2.34
CA CYS A 641 18.68 22.82 -3.59
C CYS A 641 18.87 21.37 -4.01
N TYR A 642 17.75 20.67 -4.16
CA TYR A 642 17.71 19.32 -4.70
C TYR A 642 17.32 19.41 -6.18
N THR A 643 18.20 18.95 -7.06
CA THR A 643 17.97 19.03 -8.51
C THR A 643 18.72 17.92 -9.23
N ASN A 644 18.16 17.44 -10.34
CA ASN A 644 18.87 16.60 -11.31
C ASN A 644 19.54 17.42 -12.42
N ALA A 645 19.48 18.76 -12.35
CA ALA A 645 20.15 19.63 -13.30
C ALA A 645 21.67 19.65 -13.05
N PRO A 646 22.50 19.84 -14.10
CA PRO A 646 23.96 19.90 -13.97
C PRO A 646 24.50 20.97 -13.00
N GLN A 647 23.76 22.06 -12.82
CA GLN A 647 24.12 23.16 -11.92
C GLN A 647 22.86 23.92 -11.49
N ALA A 648 22.98 24.79 -10.50
CA ALA A 648 21.88 25.64 -10.07
C ALA A 648 22.36 27.03 -9.65
N ARG A 649 21.45 28.01 -9.68
CA ARG A 649 21.65 29.37 -9.14
C ARG A 649 20.53 29.75 -8.19
N LEU A 650 20.81 30.72 -7.31
CA LEU A 650 19.87 31.22 -6.32
C LEU A 650 19.58 32.71 -6.52
N LEU A 651 18.30 33.05 -6.57
CA LEU A 651 17.81 34.41 -6.70
C LEU A 651 17.00 34.82 -5.48
N LEU A 652 17.11 36.08 -5.08
CA LEU A 652 16.27 36.72 -4.07
C LEU A 652 15.69 38.00 -4.68
N ASN A 653 14.36 38.08 -4.73
CA ASN A 653 13.62 39.18 -5.35
C ASN A 653 14.10 39.46 -6.80
N GLY A 654 14.34 38.38 -7.55
CA GLY A 654 14.78 38.41 -8.95
C GLY A 654 16.25 38.77 -9.16
N ARG A 655 17.03 39.02 -8.10
CA ARG A 655 18.48 39.26 -8.19
C ARG A 655 19.25 38.01 -7.81
N VAL A 656 20.30 37.68 -8.57
CA VAL A 656 21.21 36.58 -8.21
C VAL A 656 21.90 36.93 -6.89
N VAL A 657 21.73 36.08 -5.88
CA VAL A 657 22.36 36.22 -4.56
C VAL A 657 23.25 35.03 -4.21
N GLY A 658 23.08 33.89 -4.89
CA GLY A 658 24.01 32.77 -4.84
C GLY A 658 24.58 32.51 -6.22
N GLU A 659 25.91 32.42 -6.31
CA GLU A 659 26.62 32.08 -7.53
C GLU A 659 26.15 30.73 -8.09
N MET A 660 26.28 30.56 -9.41
CA MET A 660 26.03 29.27 -10.06
C MET A 660 26.97 28.21 -9.48
N LYS A 661 26.42 27.10 -9.00
CA LYS A 661 27.19 25.99 -8.44
C LYS A 661 26.88 24.69 -9.19
N PRO A 662 27.89 23.86 -9.50
CA PRO A 662 27.66 22.56 -10.14
C PRO A 662 26.97 21.59 -9.17
N TYR A 663 26.31 20.58 -9.74
CA TYR A 663 25.82 19.43 -8.99
C TYR A 663 26.97 18.72 -8.27
N ASP A 664 26.73 18.34 -7.01
CA ASP A 664 27.70 17.62 -6.18
C ASP A 664 27.31 16.16 -6.04
N GLU A 665 27.97 15.26 -6.78
CA GLU A 665 27.74 13.81 -6.68
C GLU A 665 28.07 13.23 -5.30
N LYS A 666 28.82 13.91 -4.43
CA LYS A 666 29.12 13.36 -3.10
C LYS A 666 27.97 13.53 -2.12
N THR A 667 27.16 14.58 -2.31
CA THR A 667 26.10 14.95 -1.37
C THR A 667 24.71 14.91 -2.02
N GLY A 668 24.65 14.99 -3.34
CA GLY A 668 23.42 15.19 -4.12
C GLY A 668 22.76 16.55 -3.91
N ILE A 669 23.42 17.48 -3.20
CA ILE A 669 22.81 18.73 -2.73
C ILE A 669 23.69 19.92 -3.10
N ILE A 670 23.10 20.89 -3.80
CA ILE A 670 23.72 22.21 -4.00
C ILE A 670 23.26 23.11 -2.84
N TYR A 671 24.13 23.94 -2.28
CA TYR A 671 23.73 24.84 -1.18
C TYR A 671 24.37 26.22 -1.24
N TRP A 672 23.74 27.19 -0.58
CA TRP A 672 24.26 28.55 -0.35
C TRP A 672 23.92 28.98 1.08
N ASP A 673 24.82 29.72 1.70
CA ASP A 673 24.58 30.36 2.99
C ASP A 673 24.41 31.87 2.73
N ILE A 674 23.22 32.40 3.01
CA ILE A 674 22.89 33.81 2.75
C ILE A 674 22.19 34.42 3.97
N PRO A 675 22.39 35.73 4.25
CA PRO A 675 21.59 36.41 5.26
C PRO A 675 20.13 36.46 4.82
N PHE A 676 19.22 36.09 5.72
CA PHE A 676 17.80 36.20 5.50
C PHE A 676 17.42 37.65 5.21
N ARG A 677 16.62 37.82 4.17
CA ARG A 677 15.82 39.03 3.92
C ARG A 677 14.46 38.60 3.40
N ALA A 678 13.42 39.27 3.85
CA ALA A 678 12.06 39.01 3.40
C ALA A 678 11.93 39.17 1.87
N GLY A 679 11.16 38.28 1.24
CA GLY A 679 10.91 38.32 -0.19
C GLY A 679 10.64 36.96 -0.82
N GLU A 680 10.87 36.86 -2.12
CA GLU A 680 10.83 35.61 -2.87
C GLU A 680 12.24 35.08 -3.12
N LEU A 681 12.53 33.93 -2.51
CA LEU A 681 13.71 33.13 -2.76
C LEU A 681 13.40 32.11 -3.86
N ARG A 682 14.21 32.07 -4.93
CA ARG A 682 14.02 31.15 -6.05
C ARG A 682 15.30 30.42 -6.39
N ALA A 683 15.25 29.09 -6.34
CA ALA A 683 16.29 28.23 -6.88
C ALA A 683 15.95 27.86 -8.33
N GLU A 684 16.94 27.89 -9.22
CA GLU A 684 16.79 27.50 -10.63
C GLU A 684 17.82 26.43 -10.95
N GLY A 685 17.35 25.21 -11.24
CA GLY A 685 18.17 24.15 -11.82
C GLY A 685 18.43 24.45 -13.30
N CYS A 686 19.70 24.49 -13.69
CA CYS A 686 20.14 24.99 -14.98
C CYS A 686 20.93 23.93 -15.77
N ASP A 687 20.86 24.00 -17.10
CA ASP A 687 21.77 23.27 -17.99
C ASP A 687 23.21 23.80 -17.88
N LYS A 688 24.16 23.21 -18.64
CA LYS A 688 25.58 23.59 -18.59
C LYS A 688 25.83 25.01 -19.14
N GLU A 689 24.94 25.50 -19.99
CA GLU A 689 24.96 26.82 -20.61
C GLU A 689 24.37 27.91 -19.70
N GLY A 690 23.69 27.52 -18.61
CA GLY A 690 23.10 28.42 -17.61
C GLY A 690 21.64 28.79 -17.87
N ASN A 691 20.96 28.09 -18.78
CA ASN A 691 19.51 28.23 -19.00
C ASN A 691 18.75 27.44 -17.93
N ALA A 692 17.69 28.04 -17.39
CA ALA A 692 16.85 27.38 -16.39
C ALA A 692 16.02 26.24 -17.03
N LEU A 693 16.16 25.03 -16.49
CA LEU A 693 15.39 23.84 -16.86
C LEU A 693 14.15 23.68 -15.97
N SER A 694 14.28 24.01 -14.68
CA SER A 694 13.20 24.02 -13.70
C SER A 694 13.51 25.02 -12.59
N SER A 695 12.51 25.38 -11.78
CA SER A 695 12.69 26.31 -10.66
C SER A 695 11.76 25.98 -9.50
N TYR A 696 12.17 26.37 -8.30
CA TYR A 696 11.35 26.31 -7.08
C TYR A 696 11.41 27.65 -6.35
N SER A 697 10.26 28.16 -5.89
CA SER A 697 10.16 29.46 -5.20
C SER A 697 9.58 29.27 -3.80
N ILE A 698 10.20 29.93 -2.83
CA ILE A 698 9.72 30.09 -1.45
C ILE A 698 9.52 31.57 -1.21
N ARG A 699 8.45 31.95 -0.51
CA ARG A 699 8.15 33.36 -0.20
C ARG A 699 7.96 33.54 1.30
N THR A 700 8.48 34.64 1.83
CA THR A 700 8.19 35.06 3.21
C THR A 700 6.70 35.32 3.36
N SER A 701 6.09 34.66 4.33
CA SER A 701 4.67 34.87 4.65
C SER A 701 4.48 35.97 5.71
N GLY A 702 3.37 36.67 5.63
CA GLY A 702 2.85 37.54 6.68
C GLY A 702 2.18 36.76 7.81
N ARG A 703 1.31 37.44 8.58
CA ARG A 703 0.52 36.80 9.64
C ARG A 703 -0.63 35.98 9.05
N PRO A 704 -1.08 34.90 9.72
CA PRO A 704 -2.32 34.21 9.36
C PRO A 704 -3.49 35.17 9.18
N TYR A 705 -4.20 35.05 8.05
CA TYR A 705 -5.27 35.96 7.66
C TYR A 705 -6.52 35.24 7.18
N ALA A 706 -6.36 34.20 6.35
CA ALA A 706 -7.47 33.48 5.73
C ALA A 706 -7.19 31.99 5.58
N ILE A 707 -8.24 31.23 5.32
CA ILE A 707 -8.17 29.82 4.93
C ILE A 707 -8.37 29.73 3.41
N ARG A 708 -7.50 28.99 2.73
CA ARG A 708 -7.67 28.59 1.32
C ARG A 708 -7.95 27.08 1.28
N ALA A 709 -9.00 26.67 0.58
CA ALA A 709 -9.35 25.26 0.41
C ALA A 709 -9.41 24.90 -1.07
N THR A 710 -8.74 23.81 -1.46
CA THR A 710 -8.72 23.29 -2.85
C THR A 710 -9.07 21.82 -2.85
N ALA A 711 -10.14 21.45 -3.55
CA ALA A 711 -10.51 20.06 -3.74
C ALA A 711 -9.84 19.47 -4.99
N ASP A 712 -9.45 18.19 -4.92
CA ASP A 712 -8.95 17.43 -6.06
C ASP A 712 -10.04 17.05 -7.07
N ARG A 713 -11.29 16.97 -6.61
CA ARG A 713 -12.49 16.67 -7.38
C ARG A 713 -13.65 17.53 -6.89
N THR A 714 -14.55 17.94 -7.77
CA THR A 714 -15.77 18.69 -7.40
C THR A 714 -17.06 18.02 -7.86
N ILE A 715 -16.95 16.92 -8.60
CA ILE A 715 -18.06 16.06 -9.04
C ILE A 715 -17.78 14.67 -8.48
N LEU A 716 -18.74 14.13 -7.73
CA LEU A 716 -18.63 12.85 -7.04
C LEU A 716 -19.81 11.96 -7.39
N SER A 717 -19.59 10.64 -7.48
CA SER A 717 -20.68 9.69 -7.53
C SER A 717 -21.40 9.61 -6.17
N GLY A 718 -22.69 9.30 -6.20
CA GLY A 718 -23.47 9.10 -4.98
C GLY A 718 -22.95 7.98 -4.08
N ASP A 719 -22.36 6.93 -4.67
CA ASP A 719 -21.89 5.76 -3.93
C ASP A 719 -20.46 5.93 -3.39
N ARG A 720 -20.35 6.49 -2.17
CA ARG A 720 -19.15 6.48 -1.31
C ARG A 720 -17.85 6.99 -1.94
N ALA A 721 -17.93 7.81 -2.98
CA ALA A 721 -16.77 8.48 -3.54
C ALA A 721 -16.14 9.41 -2.51
N THR A 722 -14.80 9.41 -2.45
CA THR A 722 -14.03 10.26 -1.55
C THR A 722 -13.33 11.39 -2.31
N ALA A 723 -13.48 12.61 -1.83
CA ALA A 723 -12.73 13.79 -2.25
C ALA A 723 -11.72 14.22 -1.19
N HIS A 724 -10.62 14.79 -1.63
CA HIS A 724 -9.60 15.39 -0.77
C HIS A 724 -9.64 16.90 -0.89
N ILE A 725 -9.73 17.59 0.24
CA ILE A 725 -9.62 19.05 0.29
C ILE A 725 -8.33 19.41 0.99
N THR A 726 -7.38 19.98 0.23
CA THR A 726 -6.19 20.60 0.83
C THR A 726 -6.60 21.95 1.43
N VAL A 727 -6.42 22.10 2.74
CA VAL A 727 -6.77 23.29 3.51
C VAL A 727 -5.50 23.96 3.98
N GLU A 728 -5.29 25.22 3.58
CA GLU A 728 -4.07 25.99 3.86
C GLU A 728 -4.41 27.28 4.61
N VAL A 729 -3.61 27.61 5.62
CA VAL A 729 -3.61 28.93 6.26
C VAL A 729 -2.73 29.86 5.43
N VAL A 730 -3.29 31.00 5.03
CA VAL A 730 -2.61 31.98 4.19
C VAL A 730 -2.62 33.37 4.82
N ASP A 731 -1.63 34.18 4.46
CA ASP A 731 -1.59 35.60 4.79
C ASP A 731 -2.50 36.45 3.87
N GLU A 732 -2.48 37.77 4.05
CA GLU A 732 -3.30 38.71 3.28
C GLU A 732 -2.97 38.72 1.77
N GLU A 733 -1.78 38.27 1.39
CA GLU A 733 -1.29 38.20 0.01
C GLU A 733 -1.50 36.80 -0.61
N GLY A 734 -2.00 35.85 0.17
CA GLY A 734 -2.26 34.47 -0.25
C GLY A 734 -1.04 33.54 -0.15
N THR A 735 0.05 33.95 0.51
CA THR A 735 1.20 33.07 0.79
C THR A 735 0.87 32.14 1.95
N VAL A 736 1.22 30.86 1.84
CA VAL A 736 0.99 29.88 2.92
C VAL A 736 1.84 30.24 4.13
N VAL A 737 1.22 30.33 5.30
CA VAL A 737 1.91 30.60 6.56
C VAL A 737 2.44 29.29 7.12
N LYS A 738 3.64 28.89 6.68
CA LYS A 738 4.27 27.59 7.03
C LYS A 738 4.58 27.41 8.52
N LEU A 739 4.62 28.49 9.29
CA LEU A 739 4.79 28.46 10.74
C LEU A 739 3.46 28.48 11.50
N GLY A 740 2.32 28.51 10.80
CA GLY A 740 1.01 28.49 11.41
C GLY A 740 0.65 27.10 11.97
N ASP A 741 0.00 27.11 13.13
CA ASP A 741 -0.49 25.96 13.90
C ASP A 741 -2.00 26.09 14.24
N ASN A 742 -2.70 26.91 13.48
CA ASN A 742 -4.12 27.23 13.69
C ASN A 742 -5.00 25.96 13.69
N GLU A 743 -5.92 25.89 14.64
CA GLU A 743 -6.96 24.85 14.65
C GLU A 743 -8.07 25.21 13.65
N ILE A 744 -8.38 24.28 12.75
CA ILE A 744 -9.42 24.43 11.73
C ILE A 744 -10.60 23.54 12.09
N THR A 745 -11.80 24.12 12.12
CA THR A 745 -13.07 23.40 12.21
C THR A 745 -13.62 23.15 10.82
N CYS A 746 -14.03 21.91 10.54
CA CYS A 746 -14.73 21.49 9.33
C CYS A 746 -16.22 21.25 9.62
N THR A 747 -17.09 21.71 8.74
CA THR A 747 -18.54 21.42 8.79
C THR A 747 -19.03 21.02 7.41
N VAL A 748 -19.76 19.90 7.34
CA VAL A 748 -20.28 19.34 6.09
C VAL A 748 -21.80 19.44 6.09
N GLU A 749 -22.36 20.00 5.00
CA GLU A 749 -23.80 20.08 4.74
C GLU A 749 -24.11 19.34 3.43
N GLY A 750 -25.18 18.54 3.40
CA GLY A 750 -25.59 17.74 2.23
C GLY A 750 -25.34 16.24 2.41
N ALA A 751 -25.44 15.48 1.32
CA ALA A 751 -25.30 14.02 1.31
C ALA A 751 -23.82 13.55 1.33
N ALA A 752 -23.06 14.07 2.29
CA ALA A 752 -21.68 13.69 2.52
C ALA A 752 -21.31 13.76 4.01
N ARG A 753 -20.20 13.14 4.37
CA ARG A 753 -19.63 13.15 5.72
C ARG A 753 -18.13 13.42 5.68
N LEU A 754 -17.61 13.96 6.77
CA LEU A 754 -16.18 14.03 7.04
C LEU A 754 -15.71 12.64 7.50
N LEU A 755 -14.67 12.10 6.86
CA LEU A 755 -14.01 10.88 7.31
C LEU A 755 -12.86 11.17 8.29
N GLY A 756 -12.20 12.32 8.15
CA GLY A 756 -11.11 12.74 9.03
C GLY A 756 -10.41 14.00 8.55
N LEU A 757 -9.62 14.60 9.44
CA LEU A 757 -8.73 15.74 9.17
C LEU A 757 -7.29 15.33 9.50
N GLU A 758 -6.41 15.33 8.52
CA GLU A 758 -5.02 14.89 8.67
C GLU A 758 -4.06 16.08 8.63
N GLY A 759 -3.50 16.43 9.79
CA GLY A 759 -2.50 17.49 9.95
C GLY A 759 -1.10 17.06 9.52
N SER A 760 -0.76 15.76 9.57
CA SER A 760 0.56 15.19 9.30
C SER A 760 1.66 15.48 10.33
N ASP A 761 1.33 16.12 11.46
CA ASP A 761 2.22 16.21 12.60
C ASP A 761 2.31 14.84 13.30
N ASN A 762 3.50 14.25 13.34
CA ASN A 762 3.70 12.96 13.99
C ASN A 762 3.58 13.02 15.52
N SER A 763 3.53 14.23 16.09
CA SER A 763 3.37 14.48 17.52
C SER A 763 1.95 14.86 17.95
N ASP A 764 1.02 15.03 17.00
CA ASP A 764 -0.37 15.35 17.30
C ASP A 764 -1.13 14.07 17.70
N MET A 765 -1.64 14.11 18.93
CA MET A 765 -2.38 13.02 19.59
C MET A 765 -3.87 13.37 19.78
N SER A 766 -4.38 14.33 19.00
CA SER A 766 -5.80 14.70 18.99
C SER A 766 -6.70 13.58 18.45
N ASP A 767 -7.98 13.67 18.80
CA ASP A 767 -9.01 12.72 18.40
C ASP A 767 -9.23 12.75 16.88
N TYR A 768 -8.99 11.61 16.21
CA TYR A 768 -9.12 11.49 14.76
C TYR A 768 -10.57 11.59 14.26
N THR A 769 -11.55 11.42 15.15
CA THR A 769 -12.98 11.51 14.82
C THR A 769 -13.54 12.92 14.97
N ASP A 770 -12.76 13.85 15.53
CA ASP A 770 -13.20 15.23 15.73
C ASP A 770 -13.30 15.97 14.38
N ASN A 771 -14.15 16.98 14.33
CA ASN A 771 -14.27 17.87 13.20
C ASN A 771 -13.32 19.07 13.29
N ARG A 772 -12.36 19.04 14.22
CA ARG A 772 -11.34 20.06 14.42
C ARG A 772 -9.96 19.45 14.45
N HIS A 773 -9.01 20.09 13.79
CA HIS A 773 -7.62 19.64 13.79
C HIS A 773 -6.67 20.80 13.54
N ARG A 774 -5.45 20.71 14.07
CA ARG A 774 -4.41 21.72 13.83
C ARG A 774 -3.77 21.54 12.46
N VAL A 775 -3.44 22.65 11.82
CA VAL A 775 -2.56 22.60 10.67
C VAL A 775 -1.13 22.33 11.10
N TYR A 776 -0.38 21.62 10.26
CA TYR A 776 1.06 21.47 10.36
C TYR A 776 1.72 21.99 9.09
N HIS A 777 2.80 22.74 9.24
CA HIS A 777 3.40 23.49 8.12
C HIS A 777 2.38 24.35 7.35
N GLY A 778 1.42 24.94 8.07
CA GLY A 778 0.38 25.81 7.50
C GLY A 778 -0.70 25.10 6.70
N ARG A 779 -0.80 23.76 6.72
CA ARG A 779 -1.85 23.02 6.00
C ARG A 779 -2.39 21.81 6.78
N LEU A 780 -3.53 21.30 6.32
CA LEU A 780 -4.05 19.96 6.62
C LEU A 780 -4.82 19.41 5.41
N LEU A 781 -5.18 18.13 5.45
CA LEU A 781 -6.01 17.46 4.45
C LEU A 781 -7.34 17.02 5.05
N ALA A 782 -8.46 17.35 4.40
CA ALA A 782 -9.78 16.85 4.77
C ALA A 782 -10.27 15.77 3.80
N TYR A 783 -10.80 14.67 4.33
CA TYR A 783 -11.38 13.58 3.56
C TYR A 783 -12.92 13.65 3.61
N ILE A 784 -13.57 13.88 2.47
CA ILE A 784 -15.03 14.03 2.39
C ILE A 784 -15.60 12.89 1.56
N GLN A 785 -16.57 12.14 2.10
CA GLN A 785 -17.17 10.99 1.41
C GLN A 785 -18.67 11.17 1.22
N THR A 786 -19.19 10.82 0.04
CA THR A 786 -20.62 10.83 -0.24
C THR A 786 -21.37 9.72 0.53
N THR A 787 -22.62 9.99 0.89
CA THR A 787 -23.43 9.08 1.72
C THR A 787 -24.61 8.44 0.97
N GLY A 788 -24.61 8.45 -0.36
CA GLY A 788 -25.67 7.83 -1.19
C GLY A 788 -26.79 8.75 -1.66
N GLY A 789 -26.83 10.02 -1.24
CA GLY A 789 -27.83 10.99 -1.69
C GLY A 789 -27.33 11.90 -2.82
N GLU A 790 -28.23 12.45 -3.62
CA GLU A 790 -27.92 13.42 -4.67
C GLU A 790 -27.99 14.87 -4.16
N GLY A 791 -27.38 15.78 -4.92
CA GLY A 791 -27.51 17.22 -4.70
C GLY A 791 -26.23 17.90 -4.22
N PRO A 792 -26.31 19.21 -3.91
CA PRO A 792 -25.13 19.99 -3.58
C PRO A 792 -24.62 19.65 -2.17
N VAL A 793 -23.32 19.40 -2.07
CA VAL A 793 -22.61 19.29 -0.79
C VAL A 793 -21.80 20.56 -0.58
N LYS A 794 -21.86 21.12 0.64
CA LYS A 794 -21.05 22.27 1.06
C LYS A 794 -20.15 21.86 2.21
N VAL A 795 -18.86 22.16 2.08
CA VAL A 795 -17.87 21.92 3.13
C VAL A 795 -17.28 23.24 3.54
N LYS A 796 -17.49 23.63 4.80
CA LYS A 796 -17.06 24.91 5.37
C LYS A 796 -15.87 24.69 6.30
N PHE A 797 -14.87 25.56 6.19
CA PHE A 797 -13.70 25.58 7.04
C PHE A 797 -13.61 26.92 7.76
N ALA A 798 -13.44 26.88 9.08
CA ALA A 798 -13.37 28.05 9.93
C ALA A 798 -12.28 27.90 11.00
N SER A 799 -11.69 29.03 11.41
CA SER A 799 -10.73 29.12 12.51
C SER A 799 -10.89 30.50 13.17
N PRO A 800 -10.74 30.63 14.50
CA PRO A 800 -10.80 31.92 15.16
C PRO A 800 -9.88 32.96 14.51
N LEU A 801 -10.41 34.17 14.27
CA LEU A 801 -9.68 35.32 13.69
C LEU A 801 -9.23 35.17 12.23
N LEU A 802 -9.49 34.04 11.57
CA LEU A 802 -9.24 33.86 10.13
C LEU A 802 -10.50 34.06 9.30
N LYS A 803 -10.36 34.57 8.08
CA LYS A 803 -11.43 34.50 7.08
C LYS A 803 -11.65 33.04 6.66
N GLY A 804 -12.81 32.47 7.01
CA GLY A 804 -13.20 31.12 6.61
C GLY A 804 -13.46 30.99 5.11
N THR A 805 -13.60 29.74 4.65
CA THR A 805 -13.87 29.42 3.24
C THR A 805 -14.86 28.25 3.13
N GLU A 806 -15.47 28.11 1.96
CA GLU A 806 -16.32 26.96 1.63
C GLU A 806 -15.91 26.34 0.28
N VAL A 807 -16.12 25.02 0.16
CA VAL A 807 -16.00 24.27 -1.09
C VAL A 807 -17.36 23.62 -1.39
N LYS A 808 -17.73 23.59 -2.66
CA LYS A 808 -18.99 23.00 -3.13
C LYS A 808 -18.70 21.79 -4.02
N PHE A 809 -19.46 20.73 -3.82
CA PHE A 809 -19.43 19.53 -4.66
C PHE A 809 -20.81 19.29 -5.25
N GLU A 810 -20.83 18.74 -6.45
CA GLU A 810 -22.02 18.16 -7.06
C GLU A 810 -21.96 16.65 -6.91
N VAL A 811 -23.01 16.06 -6.33
CA VAL A 811 -23.17 14.61 -6.25
C VAL A 811 -24.16 14.18 -7.33
N GLY A 812 -23.65 13.43 -8.31
CA GLY A 812 -24.41 12.89 -9.44
C GLY A 812 -24.60 11.37 -9.36
N GLN A 813 -25.48 10.85 -10.22
CA GLN A 813 -25.69 9.41 -10.41
C GLN A 813 -24.49 8.73 -11.05
#